data_AF-A0A5B6V828-F1
#
_entry.id   AF-A0A5B6V828-F1
#
_cell.length_a   1.000
_cell.length_b   1.000
_cell.length_c   1.000
_cell.angle_alpha   90.00
_cell.angle_beta   90.00
_cell.angle_gamma   90.00
#
_symmetry.space_group_name_H-M   'P 1'
#
loop_
_entity.id
_entity.type
_entity.pdbx_description
1 polymer ?
#
loop_
_entity_poly.entity_id
_entity_poly.type
_entity_poly.pdbx_seq_one_letter_code
_entity_poly.pdbx_strand_id
1 'polypeptide(L)'
;MERPVEQEQKQLIWKSEPESMVSVTIGRTMATLLAARPKKLHHSISRLSPDSSIKSSLDSLDYSLWFLHKYVRDAAQRDGNLDEILVPIIQHSLKYKDSKHDNQPMILLNWLFQDEFLFQAVAMNLANIITRKDDRYIAFGWCTLVRGLMEYENVMDQYLFNGIKEKYSALLKMLCTCIPHLSCIARKGSILQDKFELPSRLSVAAADCLLTLTEGLTKKPMLSSRTKSLKSSESNPPVSLLASSIDERKISAVHKSSEVLNVGMEDLFWDYLQDLIYLVERLLAWSRKSRPLHAKGLEQVLKWLQEIQVHYGDLQEEASPAQILKTRALLLSSCWKHYGMLLHLEDKKFNKQYKELLDQYLSGIQYYTNNHVEGHAESKDGGIETRKFFVNCLCLLLGRFDGKQLECVLLDYGKQISHMLLSQVSMCGIFEVCVEMSRLILYSCGLCLNVDILVLLLHFGKLHCSDEDVIDGVVHIFKVIIFKTNNSSGSTVTDTNQMDSMVPLLLHLLDERDAAARAVVMLIAEYCSISTDGHCLEEVLKRLDSGNAIKRRNAFDVISELVHISKDSSHKAHHSTWQVIANHLLGCLEYGETAIQEQTPNLLPLIDPSFVLPALVHLVCLSEEKARPAAREALFRVLKHHNQKPEVICMMLDSLRNLSLDQADAEAGACMGKGGPLTVTQPYAILLPNFVAETKCFGCVLWTALTVFKFRNQVIYAVPIRSNFDCNRVLRLIPEWSKTVQDWNALIGPLIDKMFAEPSNATIVRFLSYINEQLAEAADVVLSRVVFQMKGQKG
;
A
#
# COMPACT_ATOMS: atom_id res chain seq x y z
N MET A 1 47.48 9.65 -4.73
CA MET A 1 48.48 8.80 -4.06
C MET A 1 47.96 7.38 -4.14
N GLU A 2 48.14 6.78 -5.31
CA GLU A 2 47.72 5.42 -5.64
C GLU A 2 48.71 4.42 -5.02
N ARG A 3 48.20 3.36 -4.40
CA ARG A 3 49.00 2.20 -3.99
C ARG A 3 48.30 0.93 -4.51
N PRO A 4 49.00 0.05 -5.24
CA PRO A 4 48.40 -1.11 -5.91
C PRO A 4 48.36 -2.32 -4.97
N VAL A 5 47.20 -3.00 -4.90
CA VAL A 5 47.01 -4.31 -4.24
C VAL A 5 46.66 -5.35 -5.32
N GLU A 6 47.48 -5.42 -6.37
CA GLU A 6 47.18 -6.24 -7.56
C GLU A 6 48.16 -7.40 -7.81
N GLN A 7 48.98 -7.78 -6.82
CA GLN A 7 50.01 -8.81 -7.04
C GLN A 7 49.98 -10.03 -6.10
N GLU A 8 49.16 -10.09 -5.06
CA GLU A 8 49.16 -11.25 -4.12
C GLU A 8 48.04 -12.29 -4.34
N GLN A 9 47.08 -12.06 -5.26
CA GLN A 9 46.04 -13.07 -5.57
C GLN A 9 46.36 -14.04 -6.72
N LYS A 10 47.57 -13.96 -7.30
CA LYS A 10 47.98 -14.85 -8.42
C LYS A 10 48.83 -16.07 -8.02
N GLN A 11 49.05 -16.33 -6.73
CA GLN A 11 49.94 -17.41 -6.27
C GLN A 11 49.33 -18.42 -5.28
N LEU A 12 48.01 -18.60 -5.29
CA LEU A 12 47.38 -19.80 -4.71
C LEU A 12 46.93 -20.72 -5.85
N ILE A 13 47.93 -21.15 -6.64
CA ILE A 13 47.80 -22.16 -7.69
C ILE A 13 47.57 -23.50 -6.98
N TRP A 14 46.45 -24.14 -7.32
CA TRP A 14 46.09 -25.50 -6.95
C TRP A 14 47.30 -26.45 -7.03
N LYS A 15 47.57 -27.20 -5.96
CA LYS A 15 48.42 -28.38 -6.04
C LYS A 15 47.62 -29.46 -6.80
N SER A 16 47.86 -29.60 -8.10
CA SER A 16 47.31 -30.69 -8.91
C SER A 16 48.25 -31.90 -8.91
N GLU A 17 47.64 -33.08 -8.77
CA GLU A 17 48.24 -34.38 -9.11
C GLU A 17 48.68 -34.43 -10.59
N PRO A 18 49.61 -35.32 -10.98
CA PRO A 18 50.21 -35.30 -12.31
C PRO A 18 49.13 -35.47 -13.40
N GLU A 19 48.92 -34.41 -14.18
CA GLU A 19 47.98 -34.37 -15.30
C GLU A 19 48.31 -35.48 -16.31
N SER A 20 47.38 -36.41 -16.52
CA SER A 20 47.42 -37.38 -17.61
C SER A 20 47.59 -36.66 -18.95
N MET A 21 48.46 -37.17 -19.84
CA MET A 21 48.63 -36.62 -21.20
C MET A 21 47.31 -36.48 -21.98
N VAL A 22 46.31 -37.29 -21.64
CA VAL A 22 44.95 -37.23 -22.21
C VAL A 22 44.24 -35.94 -21.77
N SER A 23 44.34 -35.55 -20.50
CA SER A 23 43.70 -34.35 -19.92
C SER A 23 44.27 -33.05 -20.53
N VAL A 24 45.60 -33.03 -20.77
CA VAL A 24 46.25 -31.90 -21.47
C VAL A 24 45.79 -31.80 -22.93
N THR A 25 45.61 -32.95 -23.59
CA THR A 25 45.17 -33.00 -25.00
C THR A 25 43.73 -32.53 -25.14
N ILE A 26 42.81 -33.02 -24.29
CA ILE A 26 41.42 -32.57 -24.31
C ILE A 26 41.31 -31.08 -23.98
N GLY A 27 42.10 -30.56 -23.03
CA GLY A 27 42.14 -29.13 -22.72
C GLY A 27 42.50 -28.26 -23.94
N ARG A 28 43.53 -28.66 -24.72
CA ARG A 28 43.92 -27.98 -25.97
C ARG A 28 42.85 -28.09 -27.05
N THR A 29 42.23 -29.25 -27.18
CA THR A 29 41.11 -29.48 -28.11
C THR A 29 39.93 -28.54 -27.78
N MET A 30 39.49 -28.51 -26.52
CA MET A 30 38.38 -27.67 -26.08
C MET A 30 38.67 -26.19 -26.27
N ALA A 31 39.88 -25.72 -25.95
CA ALA A 31 40.29 -24.35 -26.19
C ALA A 31 40.23 -23.99 -27.70
N THR A 32 40.67 -24.89 -28.58
CA THR A 32 40.64 -24.68 -30.04
C THR A 32 39.22 -24.62 -30.57
N LEU A 33 38.34 -25.53 -30.13
CA LEU A 33 36.95 -25.59 -30.57
C LEU A 33 36.13 -24.39 -30.10
N LEU A 34 36.27 -24.00 -28.84
CA LEU A 34 35.53 -22.90 -28.25
C LEU A 34 36.00 -21.53 -28.76
N ALA A 35 37.29 -21.37 -29.08
CA ALA A 35 37.83 -20.16 -29.68
C ALA A 35 37.53 -20.01 -31.19
N ALA A 36 37.10 -21.09 -31.87
CA ALA A 36 36.85 -21.07 -33.31
C ALA A 36 35.70 -20.12 -33.67
N ARG A 37 35.73 -19.52 -34.88
CA ARG A 37 34.59 -18.70 -35.35
C ARG A 37 33.39 -19.59 -35.65
N PRO A 38 32.15 -19.21 -35.28
CA PRO A 38 30.95 -20.04 -35.46
C PRO A 38 30.78 -20.60 -36.89
N LYS A 39 30.96 -19.75 -37.91
CA LYS A 39 30.87 -20.15 -39.33
C LYS A 39 31.93 -21.19 -39.74
N LYS A 40 33.16 -21.06 -39.22
CA LYS A 40 34.24 -22.03 -39.51
C LYS A 40 33.96 -23.37 -38.83
N LEU A 41 33.49 -23.32 -37.58
CA LEU A 41 33.11 -24.51 -36.82
C LEU A 41 31.99 -25.29 -37.54
N HIS A 42 30.94 -24.61 -38.01
CA HIS A 42 29.89 -25.24 -38.82
C HIS A 42 30.42 -25.89 -40.10
N HIS A 43 31.31 -25.20 -40.83
CA HIS A 43 31.85 -25.74 -42.07
C HIS A 43 32.72 -26.99 -41.84
N SER A 44 33.52 -26.99 -40.77
CA SER A 44 34.29 -28.18 -40.36
C SER A 44 33.35 -29.34 -39.97
N ILE A 45 32.32 -29.08 -39.17
CA ILE A 45 31.32 -30.09 -38.79
C ILE A 45 30.63 -30.70 -40.01
N SER A 46 30.23 -29.88 -41.00
CA SER A 46 29.57 -30.39 -42.21
C SER A 46 30.48 -31.25 -43.11
N ARG A 47 31.80 -31.11 -42.97
CA ARG A 47 32.80 -31.88 -43.73
C ARG A 47 33.19 -33.19 -43.02
N LEU A 48 32.92 -33.30 -41.72
CA LEU A 48 33.21 -34.49 -40.94
C LEU A 48 32.17 -35.57 -41.22
N SER A 49 32.58 -36.59 -41.98
CA SER A 49 31.81 -37.83 -42.10
C SER A 49 32.23 -38.80 -40.99
N PRO A 50 31.28 -39.35 -40.20
CA PRO A 50 31.58 -40.26 -39.10
C PRO A 50 32.26 -41.57 -39.54
N ASP A 51 32.18 -41.93 -40.82
CA ASP A 51 32.74 -43.17 -41.39
C ASP A 51 34.04 -42.95 -42.20
N SER A 52 34.60 -41.74 -42.22
CA SER A 52 35.80 -41.48 -43.03
C SER A 52 37.06 -42.08 -42.40
N SER A 53 37.63 -43.08 -43.06
CA SER A 53 38.97 -43.58 -42.77
C SER A 53 39.98 -42.43 -42.93
N ILE A 54 40.84 -42.32 -41.92
CA ILE A 54 41.80 -41.25 -41.65
C ILE A 54 42.49 -40.78 -42.95
N LYS A 55 42.18 -39.56 -43.42
CA LYS A 55 43.00 -38.87 -44.43
C LYS A 55 44.04 -38.02 -43.72
N SER A 56 45.29 -38.19 -44.13
CA SER A 56 46.53 -37.63 -43.56
C SER A 56 46.71 -36.10 -43.71
N SER A 57 45.63 -35.32 -43.75
CA SER A 57 45.69 -33.86 -43.88
C SER A 57 44.45 -33.15 -43.28
N LEU A 58 44.00 -33.55 -42.08
CA LEU A 58 42.95 -32.80 -41.38
C LEU A 58 43.50 -31.46 -40.88
N ASP A 59 42.76 -30.38 -41.12
CA ASP A 59 43.01 -29.09 -40.47
C ASP A 59 42.94 -29.26 -38.94
N SER A 60 43.64 -28.41 -38.18
CA SER A 60 43.69 -28.49 -36.70
C SER A 60 42.31 -28.48 -36.04
N LEU A 61 41.33 -27.80 -36.65
CA LEU A 61 39.94 -27.75 -36.20
C LEU A 61 39.19 -29.06 -36.48
N ASP A 62 39.40 -29.65 -37.66
CA ASP A 62 38.78 -30.92 -38.05
C ASP A 62 39.30 -32.05 -37.15
N TYR A 63 40.61 -32.06 -36.86
CA TYR A 63 41.21 -33.03 -35.94
C TYR A 63 40.65 -32.88 -34.52
N SER A 64 40.49 -31.63 -34.07
CA SER A 64 39.92 -31.32 -32.75
C SER A 64 38.48 -31.84 -32.61
N LEU A 65 37.65 -31.70 -33.65
CA LEU A 65 36.29 -32.24 -33.66
C LEU A 65 36.29 -33.77 -33.67
N TRP A 66 37.09 -34.40 -34.53
CA TRP A 66 37.20 -35.87 -34.56
C TRP A 66 37.66 -36.43 -33.21
N PHE A 67 38.68 -35.82 -32.60
CA PHE A 67 39.17 -36.22 -31.28
C PHE A 67 38.08 -36.06 -30.21
N LEU A 68 37.35 -34.95 -30.19
CA LEU A 68 36.23 -34.74 -29.27
C LEU A 68 35.17 -35.83 -29.42
N HIS A 69 34.73 -36.11 -30.64
CA HIS A 69 33.72 -37.14 -30.91
C HIS A 69 34.17 -38.52 -30.44
N LYS A 70 35.41 -38.91 -30.77
CA LYS A 70 35.99 -40.18 -30.33
C LYS A 70 36.10 -40.25 -28.81
N TYR A 71 36.58 -39.19 -28.16
CA TYR A 71 36.71 -39.15 -26.71
C TYR A 71 35.35 -39.31 -26.01
N VAL A 72 34.32 -38.56 -26.45
CA VAL A 72 32.97 -38.66 -25.88
C VAL A 72 32.41 -40.07 -26.09
N ARG A 73 32.62 -40.67 -27.26
CA ARG A 73 32.17 -42.04 -27.55
C ARG A 73 32.87 -43.07 -26.66
N ASP A 74 34.19 -43.00 -26.53
CA ASP A 74 34.98 -43.92 -25.70
C ASP A 74 34.62 -43.76 -24.20
N ALA A 75 34.38 -42.53 -23.74
CA ALA A 75 33.93 -42.26 -22.38
C ALA A 75 32.51 -42.77 -22.14
N ALA A 76 31.58 -42.55 -23.08
CA ALA A 76 30.21 -43.05 -23.00
C ALA A 76 30.14 -44.59 -22.97
N GLN A 77 31.01 -45.30 -23.70
CA GLN A 77 31.10 -46.77 -23.64
C GLN A 77 31.61 -47.32 -22.32
N ARG A 78 32.30 -46.50 -21.53
CA ARG A 78 32.90 -46.87 -20.24
C ARG A 78 32.14 -46.29 -19.04
N ASP A 79 30.98 -45.67 -19.27
CA ASP A 79 30.25 -44.88 -18.27
C ASP A 79 31.13 -43.84 -17.56
N GLY A 80 32.11 -43.29 -18.29
CA GLY A 80 33.05 -42.29 -17.79
C GLY A 80 32.40 -40.91 -17.63
N ASN A 81 32.96 -40.09 -16.73
CA ASN A 81 32.52 -38.70 -16.60
C ASN A 81 32.95 -37.87 -17.82
N LEU A 82 32.14 -36.85 -18.15
CA LEU A 82 32.42 -35.92 -19.25
C LEU A 82 32.79 -34.51 -18.74
N ASP A 83 33.23 -34.42 -17.49
CA ASP A 83 33.50 -33.15 -16.82
C ASP A 83 34.61 -32.35 -17.52
N GLU A 84 35.64 -33.02 -18.06
CA GLU A 84 36.74 -32.41 -18.81
C GLU A 84 36.28 -31.71 -20.11
N ILE A 85 35.06 -32.01 -20.59
CA ILE A 85 34.45 -31.39 -21.76
C ILE A 85 33.37 -30.39 -21.35
N LEU A 86 32.47 -30.82 -20.45
CA LEU A 86 31.31 -30.04 -20.06
C LEU A 86 31.67 -28.82 -19.22
N VAL A 87 32.66 -28.91 -18.33
CA VAL A 87 33.09 -27.76 -17.52
C VAL A 87 33.63 -26.63 -18.40
N PRO A 88 34.55 -26.86 -19.37
CA PRO A 88 34.97 -25.83 -20.31
C PRO A 88 33.82 -25.22 -21.12
N ILE A 89 32.85 -26.02 -21.58
CA ILE A 89 31.67 -25.55 -22.30
C ILE A 89 30.85 -24.60 -21.41
N ILE A 90 30.58 -25.01 -20.17
CA ILE A 90 29.84 -24.24 -19.17
C ILE A 90 30.54 -22.91 -18.84
N GLN A 91 31.84 -22.96 -18.57
CA GLN A 91 32.63 -21.77 -18.27
C GLN A 91 32.69 -20.81 -19.45
N HIS A 92 32.74 -21.33 -20.68
CA HIS A 92 32.76 -20.53 -21.90
C HIS A 92 31.43 -19.80 -22.12
N SER A 93 30.29 -20.50 -21.98
CA SER A 93 28.96 -19.88 -22.05
C SER A 93 28.80 -18.73 -21.05
N LEU A 94 29.41 -18.84 -19.88
CA LEU A 94 29.37 -17.76 -18.90
C LEU A 94 30.30 -16.59 -19.28
N LYS A 95 31.54 -16.88 -19.66
CA LYS A 95 32.58 -15.88 -19.93
C LYS A 95 32.28 -15.03 -21.17
N TYR A 96 31.62 -15.62 -22.15
CA TYR A 96 31.37 -15.01 -23.46
C TYR A 96 29.89 -14.68 -23.72
N LYS A 97 29.05 -14.70 -22.68
CA LYS A 97 27.64 -14.27 -22.71
C LYS A 97 27.55 -12.91 -23.41
N ASP A 98 26.69 -12.80 -24.43
CA ASP A 98 26.47 -11.60 -25.26
C ASP A 98 27.64 -11.16 -26.17
N SER A 99 28.60 -12.04 -26.43
CA SER A 99 29.72 -11.78 -27.34
C SER A 99 29.57 -12.45 -28.72
N LYS A 100 30.44 -12.09 -29.67
CA LYS A 100 30.52 -12.78 -30.99
C LYS A 100 30.90 -14.26 -30.90
N HIS A 101 31.36 -14.71 -29.73
CA HIS A 101 31.79 -16.09 -29.45
C HIS A 101 30.87 -16.80 -28.45
N ASP A 102 29.60 -16.42 -28.35
CA ASP A 102 28.66 -17.07 -27.40
C ASP A 102 28.08 -18.39 -27.94
N ASN A 103 28.06 -18.59 -29.27
CA ASN A 103 27.31 -19.69 -29.89
C ASN A 103 28.05 -21.03 -29.96
N GLN A 104 29.36 -21.08 -29.74
CA GLN A 104 30.19 -22.27 -29.92
C GLN A 104 29.72 -23.45 -29.05
N PRO A 105 29.45 -23.27 -27.74
CA PRO A 105 28.77 -24.26 -26.91
C PRO A 105 27.53 -24.87 -27.55
N MET A 106 26.62 -24.04 -28.06
CA MET A 106 25.36 -24.50 -28.69
C MET A 106 25.63 -25.31 -29.96
N ILE A 107 26.59 -24.88 -30.78
CA ILE A 107 26.96 -25.57 -32.02
C ILE A 107 27.50 -26.97 -31.73
N LEU A 108 28.39 -27.09 -30.74
CA LEU A 108 29.00 -28.37 -30.35
C LEU A 108 27.96 -29.33 -29.77
N LEU A 109 27.10 -28.85 -28.86
CA LEU A 109 26.05 -29.68 -28.26
C LEU A 109 25.02 -30.13 -29.30
N ASN A 110 24.60 -29.22 -30.19
CA ASN A 110 23.68 -29.54 -31.29
C ASN A 110 24.25 -30.56 -32.28
N TRP A 111 25.58 -30.59 -32.43
CA TRP A 111 26.26 -31.61 -33.22
C TRP A 111 26.33 -32.95 -32.49
N LEU A 112 26.78 -32.98 -31.24
CA LEU A 112 26.86 -34.20 -30.44
C LEU A 112 25.49 -34.87 -30.23
N PHE A 113 24.41 -34.10 -30.17
CA PHE A 113 23.05 -34.61 -29.98
C PHE A 113 22.44 -35.31 -31.21
N GLN A 114 23.12 -35.31 -32.35
CA GLN A 114 22.67 -36.05 -33.54
C GLN A 114 22.88 -37.56 -33.40
N ASP A 115 23.90 -37.97 -32.64
CA ASP A 115 24.13 -39.37 -32.31
C ASP A 115 23.35 -39.68 -31.02
N GLU A 116 22.38 -40.61 -31.09
CA GLU A 116 21.53 -40.98 -29.95
C GLU A 116 22.35 -41.47 -28.75
N PHE A 117 23.43 -42.20 -29.00
CA PHE A 117 24.28 -42.75 -27.94
C PHE A 117 25.06 -41.62 -27.24
N LEU A 118 25.61 -40.69 -28.02
CA LEU A 118 26.32 -39.53 -27.45
C LEU A 118 25.35 -38.57 -26.76
N PHE A 119 24.15 -38.37 -27.31
CA PHE A 119 23.10 -37.56 -26.71
C PHE A 119 22.80 -38.01 -25.27
N GLN A 120 22.49 -39.30 -25.07
CA GLN A 120 22.18 -39.83 -23.75
C GLN A 120 23.33 -39.60 -22.77
N ALA A 121 24.56 -39.94 -23.17
CA ALA A 121 25.74 -39.78 -22.30
C ALA A 121 26.02 -38.31 -21.94
N VAL A 122 25.99 -37.41 -22.93
CA VAL A 122 26.27 -35.98 -22.73
C VAL A 122 25.17 -35.31 -21.91
N ALA A 123 23.90 -35.57 -22.22
CA ALA A 123 22.78 -34.95 -21.51
C ALA A 123 22.66 -35.43 -20.06
N MET A 124 22.89 -36.72 -19.80
CA MET A 124 22.93 -37.27 -18.43
C MET A 124 24.09 -36.68 -17.63
N ASN A 125 25.30 -36.61 -18.20
CA ASN A 125 26.44 -35.98 -17.53
C ASN A 125 26.21 -34.48 -17.29
N LEU A 126 25.54 -33.79 -18.22
CA LEU A 126 25.18 -32.38 -18.08
C LEU A 126 24.16 -32.18 -16.94
N ALA A 127 23.13 -33.01 -16.83
CA ALA A 127 22.18 -32.95 -15.71
C ALA A 127 22.89 -33.22 -14.37
N ASN A 128 23.79 -34.19 -14.32
CA ASN A 128 24.50 -34.57 -13.10
C ASN A 128 25.63 -33.60 -12.70
N ILE A 129 26.05 -32.66 -13.55
CA ILE A 129 27.21 -31.82 -13.22
C ILE A 129 26.90 -30.84 -12.10
N ILE A 130 25.68 -30.30 -12.06
CA ILE A 130 25.28 -29.30 -11.08
C ILE A 130 25.19 -29.90 -9.67
N THR A 131 24.83 -31.18 -9.55
CA THR A 131 24.78 -31.90 -8.28
C THR A 131 26.15 -32.43 -7.85
N ARG A 132 27.00 -32.83 -8.79
CA ARG A 132 28.34 -33.39 -8.51
C ARG A 132 29.40 -32.34 -8.16
N LYS A 133 29.30 -31.12 -8.71
CA LYS A 133 30.29 -30.05 -8.51
C LYS A 133 29.74 -28.97 -7.58
N ASP A 134 30.26 -28.88 -6.37
CA ASP A 134 29.94 -27.80 -5.42
C ASP A 134 30.75 -26.51 -5.73
N ASP A 135 30.66 -26.01 -6.97
CA ASP A 135 31.32 -24.78 -7.42
C ASP A 135 30.26 -23.78 -7.92
N ARG A 136 30.20 -22.63 -7.25
CA ARG A 136 29.22 -21.57 -7.55
C ARG A 136 29.38 -20.97 -8.94
N TYR A 137 30.61 -20.89 -9.46
CA TYR A 137 30.88 -20.39 -10.81
C TYR A 137 30.43 -21.38 -11.88
N ILE A 138 30.68 -22.68 -11.65
CA ILE A 138 30.19 -23.75 -12.54
C ILE A 138 28.65 -23.79 -12.52
N ALA A 139 28.02 -23.74 -11.34
CA ALA A 139 26.56 -23.71 -11.22
C ALA A 139 25.95 -22.50 -11.95
N PHE A 140 26.59 -21.32 -11.86
CA PHE A 140 26.12 -20.11 -12.55
C PHE A 140 26.23 -20.24 -14.08
N GLY A 141 27.36 -20.78 -14.57
CA GLY A 141 27.52 -21.06 -15.99
C GLY A 141 26.56 -22.13 -16.50
N TRP A 142 26.27 -23.14 -15.67
CA TRP A 142 25.34 -24.21 -16.01
C TRP A 142 23.93 -23.65 -16.22
N CYS A 143 23.45 -22.80 -15.29
CA CYS A 143 22.14 -22.16 -15.43
C CYS A 143 22.07 -21.33 -16.73
N THR A 144 23.16 -20.62 -17.06
CA THR A 144 23.26 -19.83 -18.30
C THR A 144 23.19 -20.73 -19.55
N LEU A 145 23.95 -21.83 -19.57
CA LEU A 145 24.00 -22.78 -20.68
C LEU A 145 22.65 -23.47 -20.88
N VAL A 146 22.05 -24.00 -19.80
CA VAL A 146 20.77 -24.72 -19.86
C VAL A 146 19.62 -23.83 -20.31
N ARG A 147 19.56 -22.60 -19.80
CA ARG A 147 18.59 -21.62 -20.31
C ARG A 147 18.78 -21.37 -21.80
N GLY A 148 20.03 -21.23 -22.26
CA GLY A 148 20.36 -21.12 -23.69
C GLY A 148 19.89 -22.32 -24.52
N LEU A 149 20.05 -23.55 -24.02
CA LEU A 149 19.59 -24.77 -24.69
C LEU A 149 18.08 -24.82 -24.85
N MET A 150 17.34 -24.43 -23.81
CA MET A 150 15.86 -24.44 -23.84
C MET A 150 15.28 -23.30 -24.68
N GLU A 151 16.02 -22.20 -24.85
CA GLU A 151 15.61 -21.05 -25.65
C GLU A 151 16.13 -21.05 -27.10
N TYR A 152 16.92 -22.07 -27.50
CA TYR A 152 17.66 -22.14 -28.76
C TYR A 152 16.77 -22.08 -30.02
N GLU A 153 15.48 -22.32 -29.88
CA GLU A 153 14.49 -22.46 -30.97
C GLU A 153 14.30 -21.19 -31.83
N ASN A 154 14.73 -20.01 -31.37
CA ASN A 154 14.41 -18.71 -32.00
C ASN A 154 15.49 -18.09 -32.91
N VAL A 155 16.66 -18.73 -33.12
CA VAL A 155 17.84 -17.99 -33.65
C VAL A 155 18.43 -18.53 -34.97
N MET A 156 18.14 -19.76 -35.42
CA MET A 156 18.88 -20.34 -36.55
C MET A 156 17.99 -20.87 -37.69
N ASP A 157 18.42 -20.55 -38.92
CA ASP A 157 17.85 -21.03 -40.18
C ASP A 157 17.70 -22.55 -40.22
N GLN A 158 16.58 -22.99 -40.79
CA GLN A 158 15.99 -24.34 -40.80
C GLN A 158 16.84 -25.48 -41.38
N TYR A 159 18.14 -25.32 -41.66
CA TYR A 159 18.82 -26.16 -42.64
C TYR A 159 20.15 -26.79 -42.29
N LEU A 160 20.74 -26.59 -41.09
CA LEU A 160 22.05 -27.24 -40.85
C LEU A 160 22.11 -28.39 -39.87
N PHE A 161 21.53 -28.36 -38.67
CA PHE A 161 21.60 -29.52 -37.77
C PHE A 161 20.52 -29.36 -36.70
N ASN A 162 19.65 -30.36 -36.50
CA ASN A 162 18.47 -30.24 -35.62
C ASN A 162 18.57 -31.08 -34.33
N GLY A 163 19.78 -31.51 -33.91
CA GLY A 163 19.97 -32.39 -32.76
C GLY A 163 19.27 -31.92 -31.49
N ILE A 164 19.43 -30.64 -31.10
CA ILE A 164 18.72 -30.08 -29.93
C ILE A 164 17.20 -30.11 -30.13
N LYS A 165 16.72 -29.76 -31.32
CA LYS A 165 15.28 -29.68 -31.62
C LYS A 165 14.62 -31.06 -31.60
N GLU A 166 15.25 -32.04 -32.23
CA GLU A 166 14.76 -33.42 -32.30
C GLU A 166 14.78 -34.11 -30.93
N LYS A 167 15.75 -33.77 -30.08
CA LYS A 167 15.90 -34.33 -28.73
C LYS A 167 15.35 -33.45 -27.61
N TYR A 168 14.65 -32.36 -27.94
CA TYR A 168 14.23 -31.35 -26.97
C TYR A 168 13.43 -31.94 -25.80
N SER A 169 12.43 -32.77 -26.08
CA SER A 169 11.56 -33.36 -25.05
C SER A 169 12.33 -34.31 -24.12
N ALA A 170 13.25 -35.12 -24.66
CA ALA A 170 14.09 -36.01 -23.87
C ALA A 170 15.12 -35.23 -23.04
N LEU A 171 15.74 -34.20 -23.64
CA LEU A 171 16.68 -33.31 -22.96
C LEU A 171 16.01 -32.57 -21.81
N LEU A 172 14.82 -32.01 -22.05
CA LEU A 172 14.03 -31.33 -21.04
C LEU A 172 13.72 -32.24 -19.86
N LYS A 173 13.25 -33.47 -20.11
CA LYS A 173 12.97 -34.46 -19.04
C LYS A 173 14.21 -34.75 -18.20
N MET A 174 15.37 -34.95 -18.82
CA MET A 174 16.63 -35.17 -18.10
C MET A 174 17.03 -33.96 -17.26
N LEU A 175 16.92 -32.75 -17.80
CA LEU A 175 17.28 -31.53 -17.09
C LEU A 175 16.29 -31.18 -15.95
N CYS A 176 15.02 -31.57 -16.06
CA CYS A 176 14.04 -31.37 -14.99
C CYS A 176 14.41 -32.10 -13.70
N THR A 177 15.19 -33.20 -13.77
CA THR A 177 15.72 -33.88 -12.57
C THR A 177 16.60 -32.96 -11.69
N CYS A 178 17.07 -31.83 -12.24
CA CYS A 178 17.87 -30.83 -11.53
C CYS A 178 17.02 -29.81 -10.75
N ILE A 179 15.69 -29.78 -10.93
CA ILE A 179 14.79 -28.78 -10.31
C ILE A 179 14.96 -28.72 -8.78
N PRO A 180 14.98 -29.84 -8.02
CA PRO A 180 15.17 -29.79 -6.56
C PRO A 180 16.51 -29.15 -6.15
N HIS A 181 17.56 -29.33 -6.95
CA HIS A 181 18.87 -28.72 -6.70
C HIS A 181 18.87 -27.22 -7.03
N LEU A 182 18.24 -26.81 -8.14
CA LEU A 182 18.05 -25.39 -8.49
C LEU A 182 17.23 -24.66 -7.42
N SER A 183 16.14 -25.29 -6.95
CA SER A 183 15.34 -24.86 -5.81
C SER A 183 16.24 -24.67 -4.58
N CYS A 184 17.09 -25.65 -4.24
CA CYS A 184 18.07 -25.54 -3.14
C CYS A 184 18.99 -24.31 -3.25
N ILE A 185 19.52 -24.03 -4.45
CA ILE A 185 20.39 -22.87 -4.73
C ILE A 185 19.62 -21.55 -4.57
N ALA A 186 18.40 -21.49 -5.11
CA ALA A 186 17.53 -20.32 -4.98
C ALA A 186 17.21 -20.01 -3.51
N ARG A 187 17.10 -21.03 -2.65
CA ARG A 187 16.85 -20.84 -1.22
C ARG A 187 17.98 -20.13 -0.50
N LYS A 188 19.17 -20.66 -0.71
CA LYS A 188 20.32 -20.37 0.15
C LYS A 188 21.03 -19.09 -0.25
N GLY A 189 20.88 -18.65 -1.50
CA GLY A 189 21.67 -17.55 -2.03
C GLY A 189 20.99 -16.18 -1.97
N SER A 190 20.28 -15.87 -0.88
CA SER A 190 19.79 -14.52 -0.58
C SER A 190 20.43 -13.92 0.67
N ILE A 191 20.51 -12.60 0.73
CA ILE A 191 21.06 -11.84 1.88
C ILE A 191 20.00 -10.85 2.36
N LEU A 192 19.87 -10.68 3.68
CA LEU A 192 19.01 -9.66 4.28
C LEU A 192 19.73 -8.30 4.28
N GLN A 193 19.12 -7.30 3.65
CA GLN A 193 19.58 -5.91 3.62
C GLN A 193 18.39 -4.98 3.91
N ASP A 194 18.53 -4.09 4.91
CA ASP A 194 17.49 -3.13 5.32
C ASP A 194 16.11 -3.78 5.62
N LYS A 195 16.08 -4.97 6.22
CA LYS A 195 14.88 -5.80 6.45
C LYS A 195 14.25 -6.43 5.19
N PHE A 196 14.86 -6.27 4.02
CA PHE A 196 14.42 -6.90 2.77
C PHE A 196 15.41 -7.98 2.34
N GLU A 197 14.92 -9.04 1.71
CA GLU A 197 15.77 -10.10 1.18
C GLU A 197 16.15 -9.83 -0.27
N LEU A 198 17.44 -9.86 -0.58
CA LEU A 198 17.96 -9.64 -1.93
C LEU A 198 18.67 -10.90 -2.45
N PRO A 199 18.43 -11.30 -3.71
CA PRO A 199 19.06 -12.48 -4.28
C PRO A 199 20.50 -12.23 -4.73
N SER A 200 21.32 -13.28 -4.69
CA SER A 200 22.61 -13.33 -5.39
C SER A 200 22.40 -13.58 -6.89
N ARG A 201 23.40 -13.24 -7.72
CA ARG A 201 23.36 -13.49 -9.18
C ARG A 201 23.15 -14.97 -9.51
N LEU A 202 23.73 -15.87 -8.71
CA LEU A 202 23.53 -17.31 -8.88
C LEU A 202 22.08 -17.71 -8.56
N SER A 203 21.48 -17.18 -7.50
CA SER A 203 20.08 -17.47 -7.15
C SER A 203 19.10 -16.93 -8.17
N VAL A 204 19.35 -15.75 -8.74
CA VAL A 204 18.56 -15.23 -9.88
C VAL A 204 18.65 -16.17 -11.07
N ALA A 205 19.87 -16.59 -11.46
CA ALA A 205 20.03 -17.50 -12.58
C ALA A 205 19.45 -18.90 -12.34
N ALA A 206 19.52 -19.41 -11.10
CA ALA A 206 18.90 -20.68 -10.74
C ALA A 206 17.36 -20.59 -10.79
N ALA A 207 16.79 -19.50 -10.30
CA ALA A 207 15.35 -19.22 -10.37
C ALA A 207 14.87 -19.12 -11.82
N ASP A 208 15.52 -18.31 -12.65
CA ASP A 208 15.18 -18.18 -14.08
C ASP A 208 15.37 -19.50 -14.83
N CYS A 209 16.42 -20.27 -14.52
CA CYS A 209 16.63 -21.60 -15.12
C CYS A 209 15.52 -22.58 -14.74
N LEU A 210 15.05 -22.54 -13.48
CA LEU A 210 13.93 -23.35 -13.01
C LEU A 210 12.63 -22.95 -13.73
N LEU A 211 12.37 -21.64 -13.88
CA LEU A 211 11.24 -21.13 -14.67
C LEU A 211 11.30 -21.61 -16.11
N THR A 212 12.46 -21.54 -16.77
CA THR A 212 12.63 -22.02 -18.15
C THR A 212 12.35 -23.52 -18.30
N LEU A 213 12.82 -24.35 -17.37
CA LEU A 213 12.55 -25.80 -17.41
C LEU A 213 11.05 -26.10 -17.21
N THR A 214 10.43 -25.44 -16.24
CA THR A 214 9.01 -25.66 -15.92
C THR A 214 8.07 -25.12 -16.99
N GLU A 215 8.38 -23.97 -17.60
CA GLU A 215 7.70 -23.49 -18.81
C GLU A 215 7.86 -24.47 -19.98
N GLY A 216 9.06 -25.05 -20.14
CA GLY A 216 9.33 -26.07 -21.15
C GLY A 216 8.36 -27.25 -21.07
N LEU A 217 7.98 -27.66 -19.85
CA LEU A 217 7.03 -28.76 -19.61
C LEU A 217 5.60 -28.40 -20.04
N THR A 218 5.25 -27.11 -20.10
CA THR A 218 3.92 -26.65 -20.57
C THR A 218 3.79 -26.60 -22.10
N LYS A 219 4.90 -26.71 -22.84
CA LYS A 219 4.89 -26.68 -24.31
C LYS A 219 4.48 -28.04 -24.88
N LYS A 220 3.52 -28.06 -25.81
CA LYS A 220 3.14 -29.29 -26.53
C LYS A 220 4.30 -29.78 -27.44
N PRO A 221 4.58 -31.09 -27.50
CA PRO A 221 5.61 -31.64 -28.40
C PRO A 221 5.18 -31.45 -29.86
N MET A 222 6.04 -30.82 -30.68
CA MET A 222 5.77 -30.61 -32.11
C MET A 222 5.88 -31.91 -32.90
N LEU A 223 4.78 -32.34 -33.51
CA LEU A 223 4.78 -33.30 -34.63
C LEU A 223 5.00 -32.55 -35.94
N SER A 224 6.07 -32.89 -36.65
CA SER A 224 6.42 -32.31 -37.94
C SER A 224 5.52 -32.86 -39.06
N SER A 225 4.59 -32.04 -39.57
CA SER A 225 4.15 -32.14 -40.96
C SER A 225 3.88 -30.75 -41.52
N ARG A 226 4.79 -30.28 -42.36
CA ARG A 226 4.58 -29.12 -43.25
C ARG A 226 3.47 -29.49 -44.23
N THR A 227 2.35 -28.77 -44.17
CA THR A 227 1.47 -28.61 -45.33
C THR A 227 1.22 -27.11 -45.52
N LYS A 228 1.72 -26.57 -46.63
CA LYS A 228 1.42 -25.21 -47.09
C LYS A 228 -0.08 -25.11 -47.39
N SER A 229 -0.77 -24.13 -46.83
CA SER A 229 -2.09 -23.65 -47.26
C SER A 229 -2.34 -22.29 -46.61
N LEU A 230 -2.11 -21.20 -47.36
CA LEU A 230 -3.12 -20.32 -47.99
C LEU A 230 -3.97 -19.52 -46.99
N LYS A 231 -3.97 -18.20 -47.21
CA LYS A 231 -4.68 -17.17 -46.45
C LYS A 231 -6.16 -17.51 -46.23
N SER A 232 -6.64 -17.36 -45.00
CA SER A 232 -8.04 -16.98 -44.72
C SER A 232 -8.18 -16.31 -43.36
N SER A 233 -9.14 -15.38 -43.35
CA SER A 233 -9.65 -14.49 -42.31
C SER A 233 -9.99 -15.16 -40.96
N GLU A 234 -9.90 -14.33 -39.92
CA GLU A 234 -10.69 -14.31 -38.68
C GLU A 234 -10.54 -15.36 -37.56
N SER A 235 -10.41 -14.79 -36.35
CA SER A 235 -10.69 -15.33 -35.02
C SER A 235 -9.85 -16.50 -34.52
N ASN A 236 -8.84 -16.17 -33.70
CA ASN A 236 -8.34 -17.11 -32.69
C ASN A 236 -9.44 -17.26 -31.61
N PRO A 237 -9.88 -18.48 -31.24
CA PRO A 237 -10.76 -18.66 -30.10
C PRO A 237 -9.97 -18.40 -28.80
N PRO A 238 -10.55 -17.73 -27.79
CA PRO A 238 -9.92 -17.62 -26.48
C PRO A 238 -9.89 -18.99 -25.79
N VAL A 239 -8.89 -19.20 -24.94
CA VAL A 239 -8.67 -20.41 -24.15
C VAL A 239 -9.90 -20.64 -23.26
N SER A 240 -10.68 -21.68 -23.58
CA SER A 240 -11.71 -22.24 -22.69
C SER A 240 -11.02 -23.05 -21.60
N LEU A 241 -11.20 -22.66 -20.34
CA LEU A 241 -10.69 -23.37 -19.15
C LEU A 241 -11.67 -24.46 -18.64
N LEU A 242 -12.72 -24.79 -19.39
CA LEU A 242 -13.65 -25.86 -19.03
C LEU A 242 -13.34 -27.14 -19.81
N ALA A 243 -13.05 -28.21 -19.07
CA ALA A 243 -13.14 -29.58 -19.57
C ALA A 243 -14.59 -29.84 -19.99
N SER A 244 -14.89 -29.66 -21.27
CA SER A 244 -16.20 -29.99 -21.83
C SER A 244 -16.39 -31.50 -21.75
N SER A 245 -17.45 -31.91 -21.06
CA SER A 245 -18.01 -33.27 -20.99
C SER A 245 -17.90 -34.00 -22.33
N ILE A 246 -17.24 -35.15 -22.32
CA ILE A 246 -17.17 -36.07 -23.46
C ILE A 246 -18.58 -36.63 -23.70
N ASP A 247 -19.24 -36.18 -24.76
CA ASP A 247 -20.41 -36.87 -25.31
C ASP A 247 -19.89 -38.02 -26.19
N GLU A 248 -19.92 -39.24 -25.65
CA GLU A 248 -19.62 -40.46 -26.40
C GLU A 248 -20.72 -40.70 -27.43
N ARG A 249 -20.50 -40.26 -28.68
CA ARG A 249 -21.14 -40.89 -29.84
C ARG A 249 -20.35 -40.67 -31.13
N LYS A 250 -19.61 -41.73 -31.48
CA LYS A 250 -19.49 -42.29 -32.84
C LYS A 250 -18.68 -41.48 -33.87
N ILE A 251 -17.39 -41.76 -33.99
CA ILE A 251 -16.67 -41.89 -35.28
C ILE A 251 -15.55 -42.94 -35.11
N SER A 252 -15.40 -43.73 -36.17
CA SER A 252 -14.70 -45.00 -36.31
C SER A 252 -13.17 -44.98 -36.12
N ALA A 253 -12.69 -46.11 -35.64
CA ALA A 253 -11.30 -46.52 -35.44
C ALA A 253 -10.39 -46.36 -36.68
N VAL A 254 -9.44 -45.43 -36.62
CA VAL A 254 -8.03 -45.52 -37.04
C VAL A 254 -7.31 -44.38 -36.28
N HIS A 255 -6.08 -44.60 -35.78
CA HIS A 255 -5.26 -43.70 -34.92
C HIS A 255 -5.36 -43.94 -33.40
N LYS A 256 -4.88 -45.10 -32.94
CA LYS A 256 -4.73 -45.42 -31.49
C LYS A 256 -3.28 -45.35 -30.97
N SER A 257 -2.35 -44.72 -31.69
CA SER A 257 -0.93 -44.69 -31.31
C SER A 257 -0.39 -43.32 -30.86
N SER A 258 -1.21 -42.26 -30.86
CA SER A 258 -0.72 -40.88 -30.61
C SER A 258 -1.06 -40.30 -29.23
N GLU A 259 -1.99 -40.88 -28.46
CA GLU A 259 -2.42 -40.34 -27.16
C GLU A 259 -1.50 -40.70 -25.99
N VAL A 260 -0.58 -41.67 -26.15
CA VAL A 260 0.19 -42.23 -25.03
C VAL A 260 1.39 -41.36 -24.60
N LEU A 261 1.91 -40.47 -25.45
CA LEU A 261 3.13 -39.69 -25.14
C LEU A 261 2.88 -38.36 -24.43
N ASN A 262 1.70 -37.75 -24.58
CA ASN A 262 1.41 -36.43 -23.98
C ASN A 262 1.08 -36.52 -22.49
N VAL A 263 0.53 -37.65 -22.04
CA VAL A 263 0.09 -37.87 -20.66
C VAL A 263 1.25 -37.80 -19.65
N GLY A 264 2.48 -38.15 -20.06
CA GLY A 264 3.61 -38.24 -19.12
C GLY A 264 4.36 -36.94 -18.80
N MET A 265 4.12 -35.80 -19.48
CA MET A 265 4.80 -34.53 -19.14
C MET A 265 4.01 -33.68 -18.14
N GLU A 266 2.68 -33.76 -18.20
CA GLU A 266 1.77 -33.09 -17.26
C GLU A 266 1.89 -33.69 -15.85
N ASP A 267 1.94 -35.03 -15.76
CA ASP A 267 2.17 -35.75 -14.50
C ASP A 267 3.53 -35.39 -13.89
N LEU A 268 4.59 -35.35 -14.72
CA LEU A 268 5.93 -34.95 -14.27
C LEU A 268 5.97 -33.49 -13.78
N PHE A 269 5.18 -32.60 -14.38
CA PHE A 269 5.14 -31.21 -13.95
C PHE A 269 4.51 -31.04 -12.56
N TRP A 270 3.49 -31.85 -12.26
CA TRP A 270 2.86 -31.88 -10.96
C TRP A 270 3.81 -32.28 -9.82
N ASP A 271 4.74 -33.20 -10.08
CA ASP A 271 5.73 -33.65 -9.09
C ASP A 271 6.63 -32.52 -8.57
N TYR A 272 6.77 -31.42 -9.32
CA TYR A 272 7.56 -30.25 -8.94
C TYR A 272 6.75 -29.11 -8.31
N LEU A 273 5.46 -29.32 -8.01
CA LEU A 273 4.58 -28.27 -7.44
C LEU A 273 5.17 -27.65 -6.17
N GLN A 274 5.77 -28.46 -5.29
CA GLN A 274 6.38 -27.95 -4.06
C GLN A 274 7.60 -27.04 -4.33
N ASP A 275 8.40 -27.37 -5.35
CA ASP A 275 9.53 -26.54 -5.76
C ASP A 275 9.05 -25.23 -6.42
N LEU A 276 7.89 -25.25 -7.09
CA LEU A 276 7.26 -24.03 -7.60
C LEU A 276 6.77 -23.12 -6.49
N ILE A 277 6.07 -23.66 -5.49
CA ILE A 277 5.63 -22.90 -4.31
C ILE A 277 6.83 -22.22 -3.67
N TYR A 278 7.89 -22.99 -3.45
CA TYR A 278 9.13 -22.48 -2.89
C TYR A 278 9.74 -21.34 -3.73
N LEU A 279 9.82 -21.53 -5.04
CA LEU A 279 10.32 -20.51 -5.96
C LEU A 279 9.51 -19.21 -5.85
N VAL A 280 8.18 -19.31 -5.88
CA VAL A 280 7.29 -18.14 -5.80
C VAL A 280 7.43 -17.42 -4.46
N GLU A 281 7.59 -18.13 -3.34
CA GLU A 281 7.91 -17.52 -2.03
C GLU A 281 9.19 -16.68 -2.09
N ARG A 282 10.22 -17.18 -2.78
CA ARG A 282 11.49 -16.44 -2.97
C ARG A 282 11.33 -15.22 -3.85
N LEU A 283 10.68 -15.38 -5.00
CA LEU A 283 10.41 -14.27 -5.90
C LEU A 283 9.58 -13.17 -5.21
N LEU A 284 8.63 -13.56 -4.36
CA LEU A 284 7.82 -12.64 -3.57
C LEU A 284 8.71 -11.86 -2.60
N ALA A 285 9.53 -12.55 -1.81
CA ALA A 285 10.45 -11.91 -0.87
C ALA A 285 11.37 -10.91 -1.55
N TRP A 286 11.90 -11.25 -2.74
CA TRP A 286 12.80 -10.39 -3.52
C TRP A 286 12.10 -9.19 -4.17
N SER A 287 10.81 -9.32 -4.48
CA SER A 287 10.04 -8.26 -5.17
C SER A 287 9.51 -7.17 -4.23
N ARG A 288 9.35 -7.47 -2.93
CA ARG A 288 8.71 -6.56 -1.95
C ARG A 288 9.29 -5.14 -1.91
N LYS A 289 10.61 -4.98 -2.05
CA LYS A 289 11.28 -3.66 -2.00
C LYS A 289 11.18 -2.89 -3.31
N SER A 290 11.46 -3.57 -4.43
CA SER A 290 11.71 -2.90 -5.71
C SER A 290 10.53 -2.93 -6.68
N ARG A 291 9.61 -3.89 -6.53
CA ARG A 291 8.50 -4.14 -7.48
C ARG A 291 7.24 -4.52 -6.70
N PRO A 292 6.57 -3.55 -6.04
CA PRO A 292 5.42 -3.83 -5.18
C PRO A 292 4.25 -4.47 -5.94
N LEU A 293 3.97 -4.03 -7.18
CA LEU A 293 2.92 -4.65 -8.00
C LEU A 293 3.22 -6.10 -8.35
N HIS A 294 4.48 -6.37 -8.73
CA HIS A 294 4.93 -7.73 -9.01
C HIS A 294 4.82 -8.60 -7.77
N ALA A 295 5.20 -8.08 -6.59
CA ALA A 295 5.02 -8.76 -5.32
C ALA A 295 3.54 -9.10 -5.05
N LYS A 296 2.62 -8.16 -5.28
CA LYS A 296 1.18 -8.40 -5.08
C LYS A 296 0.64 -9.47 -6.04
N GLY A 297 1.10 -9.48 -7.30
CA GLY A 297 0.76 -10.56 -8.24
C GLY A 297 1.32 -11.93 -7.80
N LEU A 298 2.54 -11.95 -7.26
CA LEU A 298 3.16 -13.16 -6.73
C LEU A 298 2.45 -13.71 -5.49
N GLU A 299 1.90 -12.85 -4.62
CA GLU A 299 1.05 -13.27 -3.50
C GLU A 299 -0.16 -14.07 -3.98
N GLN A 300 -0.82 -13.61 -5.06
CA GLN A 300 -1.96 -14.30 -5.64
C GLN A 300 -1.56 -15.62 -6.33
N VAL A 301 -0.41 -15.65 -7.02
CA VAL A 301 0.11 -16.92 -7.59
C VAL A 301 0.42 -17.92 -6.47
N LEU A 302 1.05 -17.47 -5.38
CA LEU A 302 1.38 -18.32 -4.24
C LEU A 302 0.12 -18.91 -3.60
N LYS A 303 -0.88 -18.06 -3.35
CA LYS A 303 -2.18 -18.48 -2.82
C LYS A 303 -2.85 -19.50 -3.73
N TRP A 304 -2.88 -19.24 -5.04
CA TRP A 304 -3.44 -20.15 -6.03
C TRP A 304 -2.71 -21.51 -6.07
N LEU A 305 -1.38 -21.53 -6.01
CA LEU A 305 -0.60 -22.78 -5.97
C LEU A 305 -0.90 -23.59 -4.69
N GLN A 306 -1.01 -22.92 -3.54
CA GLN A 306 -1.36 -23.54 -2.26
C GLN A 306 -2.80 -24.08 -2.26
N GLU A 307 -3.74 -23.36 -2.87
CA GLU A 307 -5.13 -23.80 -3.03
C GLU A 307 -5.24 -25.03 -3.93
N ILE A 308 -4.53 -25.06 -5.06
CA ILE A 308 -4.46 -26.23 -5.95
C ILE A 308 -3.83 -27.45 -5.25
N GLN A 309 -2.91 -27.22 -4.31
CA GLN A 309 -2.30 -28.26 -3.49
C GLN A 309 -3.29 -28.85 -2.47
N VAL A 310 -4.09 -28.01 -1.79
CA VAL A 310 -4.93 -28.42 -0.64
C VAL A 310 -6.39 -28.70 -1.02
N HIS A 311 -7.03 -27.88 -1.85
CA HIS A 311 -8.49 -27.80 -1.98
C HIS A 311 -9.00 -27.97 -3.42
N TYR A 312 -9.16 -29.24 -3.82
CA TYR A 312 -10.13 -29.61 -4.86
C TYR A 312 -10.77 -30.97 -4.49
N GLY A 313 -11.18 -31.10 -3.22
CA GLY A 313 -11.75 -32.32 -2.65
C GLY A 313 -13.27 -32.31 -2.52
N ASP A 314 -13.91 -31.13 -2.56
CA ASP A 314 -15.31 -30.99 -2.11
C ASP A 314 -16.35 -30.85 -3.24
N LEU A 315 -15.95 -30.94 -4.51
CA LEU A 315 -16.86 -30.69 -5.66
C LEU A 315 -17.07 -31.86 -6.62
N GLN A 316 -16.60 -33.08 -6.32
CA GLN A 316 -16.83 -34.20 -7.22
C GLN A 316 -16.80 -35.56 -6.50
N GLU A 317 -17.90 -35.90 -5.83
CA GLU A 317 -18.10 -37.22 -5.21
C GLU A 317 -18.13 -38.38 -6.23
N GLU A 318 -18.09 -38.11 -7.55
CA GLU A 318 -18.16 -39.13 -8.61
C GLU A 318 -16.88 -39.27 -9.48
N ALA A 319 -15.83 -38.47 -9.27
CA ALA A 319 -14.61 -38.54 -10.10
C ALA A 319 -13.53 -39.47 -9.50
N SER A 320 -12.93 -40.32 -10.33
CA SER A 320 -11.80 -41.16 -9.89
C SER A 320 -10.59 -40.29 -9.47
N PRO A 321 -9.83 -40.66 -8.42
CA PRO A 321 -8.68 -39.87 -7.94
C PRO A 321 -7.64 -39.55 -9.02
N ALA A 322 -7.44 -40.46 -9.98
CA ALA A 322 -6.53 -40.26 -11.12
C ALA A 322 -7.04 -39.18 -12.08
N GLN A 323 -8.35 -39.05 -12.26
CA GLN A 323 -8.97 -38.04 -13.12
C GLN A 323 -8.95 -36.65 -12.47
N ILE A 324 -9.06 -36.59 -11.13
CA ILE A 324 -8.88 -35.35 -10.37
C ILE A 324 -7.43 -34.86 -10.49
N LEU A 325 -6.44 -35.74 -10.30
CA LEU A 325 -5.03 -35.40 -10.44
C LEU A 325 -4.71 -34.89 -11.85
N LYS A 326 -5.22 -35.56 -12.88
CA LYS A 326 -5.05 -35.16 -14.29
C LYS A 326 -5.64 -33.78 -14.58
N THR A 327 -6.83 -33.49 -14.06
CA THR A 327 -7.46 -32.17 -14.22
C THR A 327 -6.63 -31.07 -13.55
N ARG A 328 -6.07 -31.34 -12.35
CA ARG A 328 -5.20 -30.39 -11.65
C ARG A 328 -3.88 -30.15 -12.38
N ALA A 329 -3.25 -31.20 -12.90
CA ALA A 329 -2.02 -31.10 -13.69
C ALA A 329 -2.25 -30.27 -14.98
N LEU A 330 -3.39 -30.46 -15.64
CA LEU A 330 -3.79 -29.67 -16.81
C LEU A 330 -4.03 -28.19 -16.48
N LEU A 331 -4.73 -27.90 -15.38
CA LEU A 331 -4.95 -26.53 -14.91
C LEU A 331 -3.62 -25.85 -14.56
N LEU A 332 -2.77 -26.53 -13.79
CA LEU A 332 -1.43 -26.07 -13.44
C LEU A 332 -0.62 -25.75 -14.70
N SER A 333 -0.54 -26.68 -15.65
CA SER A 333 0.17 -26.50 -16.92
C SER A 333 -0.36 -25.30 -17.72
N SER A 334 -1.68 -25.17 -17.81
CA SER A 334 -2.34 -24.11 -18.59
C SER A 334 -2.08 -22.71 -18.02
N CYS A 335 -2.22 -22.55 -16.71
CA CYS A 335 -1.96 -21.28 -16.02
C CYS A 335 -0.46 -20.97 -15.93
N TRP A 336 0.38 -21.98 -15.65
CA TRP A 336 1.82 -21.81 -15.51
C TRP A 336 2.50 -21.35 -16.79
N LYS A 337 1.96 -21.69 -17.97
CA LYS A 337 2.44 -21.14 -19.24
C LYS A 337 2.49 -19.61 -19.24
N HIS A 338 1.55 -18.97 -18.56
CA HIS A 338 1.49 -17.51 -18.42
C HIS A 338 2.28 -17.03 -17.21
N TYR A 339 2.09 -17.65 -16.04
CA TYR A 339 2.79 -17.24 -14.82
C TYR A 339 4.31 -17.41 -14.95
N GLY A 340 4.80 -18.57 -15.39
CA GLY A 340 6.23 -18.80 -15.59
C GLY A 340 6.89 -17.69 -16.41
N MET A 341 6.27 -17.36 -17.56
CA MET A 341 6.76 -16.33 -18.47
C MET A 341 6.84 -14.94 -17.82
N LEU A 342 5.88 -14.62 -16.94
CA LEU A 342 5.80 -13.34 -16.25
C LEU A 342 6.71 -13.29 -14.99
N LEU A 343 7.13 -14.44 -14.48
CA LEU A 343 7.92 -14.54 -13.25
C LEU A 343 9.44 -14.37 -13.48
N HIS A 344 9.91 -14.39 -14.73
CA HIS A 344 11.34 -14.21 -15.06
C HIS A 344 11.91 -12.89 -14.57
N LEU A 345 13.08 -12.96 -13.94
CA LEU A 345 13.82 -11.81 -13.45
C LEU A 345 14.67 -11.16 -14.55
N GLU A 346 15.37 -11.97 -15.37
CA GLU A 346 16.19 -11.51 -16.51
C GLU A 346 15.65 -11.99 -17.86
N ASP A 347 14.70 -11.25 -18.45
CA ASP A 347 14.13 -11.57 -19.77
C ASP A 347 14.45 -10.49 -20.82
N LYS A 348 15.29 -10.84 -21.79
CA LYS A 348 15.67 -9.96 -22.91
C LYS A 348 14.59 -9.87 -24.00
N LYS A 349 13.65 -10.82 -24.04
CA LYS A 349 12.59 -10.91 -25.05
C LYS A 349 11.34 -10.16 -24.61
N PHE A 350 11.16 -9.93 -23.31
CA PHE A 350 10.04 -9.21 -22.73
C PHE A 350 9.66 -7.91 -23.46
N ASN A 351 10.65 -7.04 -23.70
CA ASN A 351 10.44 -5.74 -24.36
C ASN A 351 9.90 -5.85 -25.80
N LYS A 352 10.00 -7.02 -26.44
CA LYS A 352 9.48 -7.25 -27.79
C LYS A 352 8.06 -7.83 -27.79
N GLN A 353 7.65 -8.50 -26.71
CA GLN A 353 6.42 -9.31 -26.65
C GLN A 353 5.35 -8.74 -25.72
N TYR A 354 5.69 -7.78 -24.86
CA TYR A 354 4.75 -7.28 -23.85
C TYR A 354 3.46 -6.70 -24.42
N LYS A 355 3.49 -6.05 -25.60
CA LYS A 355 2.29 -5.49 -26.23
C LYS A 355 1.29 -6.58 -26.59
N GLU A 356 1.76 -7.66 -27.20
CA GLU A 356 0.93 -8.82 -27.57
C GLU A 356 0.33 -9.48 -26.32
N LEU A 357 1.12 -9.63 -25.24
CA LEU A 357 0.63 -10.17 -23.97
C LEU A 357 -0.40 -9.25 -23.31
N LEU A 358 -0.17 -7.94 -23.36
CA LEU A 358 -1.09 -6.94 -22.80
C LEU A 358 -2.44 -6.99 -23.53
N ASP A 359 -2.43 -6.98 -24.87
CA ASP A 359 -3.62 -7.10 -25.70
C ASP A 359 -4.35 -8.43 -25.42
N GLN A 360 -3.61 -9.54 -25.28
CA GLN A 360 -4.17 -10.85 -24.98
C GLN A 360 -4.90 -10.86 -23.63
N TYR A 361 -4.29 -10.33 -22.57
CA TYR A 361 -4.89 -10.32 -21.23
C TYR A 361 -6.08 -9.37 -21.15
N LEU A 362 -5.98 -8.17 -21.74
CA LEU A 362 -7.11 -7.23 -21.80
C LEU A 362 -8.30 -7.83 -22.57
N SER A 363 -8.05 -8.44 -23.73
CA SER A 363 -9.08 -9.09 -24.54
C SER A 363 -9.71 -10.28 -23.80
N GLY A 364 -8.91 -11.06 -23.07
CA GLY A 364 -9.39 -12.17 -22.25
C GLY A 364 -10.38 -11.69 -21.18
N ILE A 365 -10.03 -10.61 -20.46
CA ILE A 365 -10.93 -10.05 -19.44
C ILE A 365 -12.22 -9.53 -20.07
N GLN A 366 -12.12 -8.79 -21.18
CA GLN A 366 -13.30 -8.25 -21.88
C GLN A 366 -14.24 -9.37 -22.36
N TYR A 367 -13.70 -10.42 -22.96
CA TYR A 367 -14.47 -11.57 -23.44
C TYR A 367 -15.28 -12.21 -22.30
N TYR A 368 -14.62 -12.53 -21.20
CA TYR A 368 -15.28 -13.13 -20.04
C TYR A 368 -16.15 -12.15 -19.26
N THR A 369 -16.04 -10.83 -19.49
CA THR A 369 -16.93 -9.83 -18.88
C THR A 369 -18.23 -9.71 -19.67
N ASN A 370 -18.16 -9.68 -21.00
CA ASN A 370 -19.33 -9.50 -21.87
C ASN A 370 -20.22 -10.75 -21.92
N ASN A 371 -19.64 -11.95 -21.89
CA ASN A 371 -20.39 -13.20 -21.96
C ASN A 371 -21.13 -13.57 -20.66
N HIS A 372 -20.91 -12.84 -19.56
CA HIS A 372 -21.68 -13.02 -18.32
C HIS A 372 -23.10 -12.41 -18.39
N VAL A 373 -23.38 -11.60 -19.43
CA VAL A 373 -24.67 -10.92 -19.61
C VAL A 373 -25.68 -11.80 -20.36
N GLU A 374 -25.22 -12.78 -21.16
CA GLU A 374 -26.05 -13.60 -22.03
C GLU A 374 -25.79 -15.11 -21.84
N GLY A 375 -26.57 -15.76 -20.97
CA GLY A 375 -26.87 -17.20 -21.09
C GLY A 375 -26.33 -18.16 -20.01
N HIS A 376 -27.26 -18.97 -19.48
CA HIS A 376 -27.12 -20.20 -18.69
C HIS A 376 -26.42 -20.15 -17.32
N ALA A 377 -27.22 -20.42 -16.28
CA ALA A 377 -26.91 -20.26 -14.86
C ALA A 377 -25.96 -21.31 -14.25
N GLU A 378 -25.41 -22.25 -15.03
CA GLU A 378 -24.62 -23.39 -14.51
C GLU A 378 -23.09 -23.18 -14.50
N SER A 379 -22.56 -22.04 -15.00
CA SER A 379 -21.10 -21.77 -15.04
C SER A 379 -20.65 -20.44 -14.40
N LYS A 380 -21.46 -19.86 -13.52
CA LYS A 380 -21.24 -18.52 -12.95
C LYS A 380 -19.88 -18.34 -12.24
N ASP A 381 -19.31 -19.41 -11.70
CA ASP A 381 -18.05 -19.37 -10.93
C ASP A 381 -16.80 -19.44 -11.83
N GLY A 382 -16.82 -20.26 -12.88
CA GLY A 382 -15.66 -20.44 -13.77
C GLY A 382 -15.26 -19.20 -14.56
N GLY A 383 -16.24 -18.36 -14.94
CA GLY A 383 -15.97 -17.08 -15.58
C GLY A 383 -15.33 -16.04 -14.64
N ILE A 384 -15.67 -16.09 -13.35
CA ILE A 384 -15.07 -15.21 -12.33
C ILE A 384 -13.60 -15.60 -12.11
N GLU A 385 -13.31 -16.88 -11.86
CA GLU A 385 -11.94 -17.37 -11.65
C GLU A 385 -11.03 -17.11 -12.86
N THR A 386 -11.57 -17.24 -14.08
CA THR A 386 -10.82 -16.92 -15.30
C THR A 386 -10.49 -15.42 -15.39
N ARG A 387 -11.40 -14.54 -14.99
CA ARG A 387 -11.10 -13.10 -14.88
C ARG A 387 -10.06 -12.81 -13.80
N LYS A 388 -10.10 -13.49 -12.64
CA LYS A 388 -9.06 -13.39 -11.60
C LYS A 388 -7.68 -13.73 -12.17
N PHE A 389 -7.60 -14.83 -12.91
CA PHE A 389 -6.38 -15.26 -13.58
C PHE A 389 -5.81 -14.19 -14.51
N PHE A 390 -6.62 -13.62 -15.41
CA PHE A 390 -6.14 -12.60 -16.35
C PHE A 390 -5.77 -11.28 -15.69
N VAL A 391 -6.52 -10.83 -14.68
CA VAL A 391 -6.13 -9.64 -13.90
C VAL A 391 -4.81 -9.87 -13.18
N ASN A 392 -4.60 -11.06 -12.60
CA ASN A 392 -3.32 -11.38 -11.97
C ASN A 392 -2.17 -11.42 -12.98
N CYS A 393 -2.39 -11.93 -14.19
CA CYS A 393 -1.41 -11.88 -15.27
C CYS A 393 -1.08 -10.43 -15.67
N LEU A 394 -2.07 -9.55 -15.72
CA LEU A 394 -1.87 -8.12 -15.95
C LEU A 394 -1.05 -7.48 -14.80
N CYS A 395 -1.28 -7.91 -13.56
CA CYS A 395 -0.56 -7.44 -12.36
C CYS A 395 0.93 -7.75 -12.47
N LEU A 396 1.25 -9.02 -12.71
CA LEU A 396 2.60 -9.48 -12.90
C LEU A 396 3.25 -8.77 -14.08
N LEU A 397 2.56 -8.67 -15.22
CA LEU A 397 3.06 -7.99 -16.43
C LEU A 397 3.45 -6.53 -16.15
N LEU A 398 2.52 -5.76 -15.59
CA LEU A 398 2.74 -4.35 -15.29
C LEU A 398 3.83 -4.16 -14.22
N GLY A 399 3.91 -5.08 -13.24
CA GLY A 399 4.91 -5.05 -12.18
C GLY A 399 6.34 -5.31 -12.63
N ARG A 400 6.56 -5.80 -13.86
CA ARG A 400 7.91 -5.99 -14.43
C ARG A 400 8.51 -4.71 -14.99
N PHE A 401 7.70 -3.74 -15.38
CA PHE A 401 8.18 -2.49 -15.96
C PHE A 401 8.91 -1.65 -14.91
N ASP A 402 10.01 -1.03 -15.33
CA ASP A 402 10.58 0.08 -14.55
C ASP A 402 9.66 1.31 -14.63
N GLY A 403 9.87 2.30 -13.75
CA GLY A 403 8.98 3.46 -13.67
C GLY A 403 8.78 4.21 -15.01
N LYS A 404 9.82 4.28 -15.86
CA LYS A 404 9.73 4.96 -17.16
C LYS A 404 8.98 4.10 -18.19
N GLN A 405 9.25 2.81 -18.21
CA GLN A 405 8.54 1.87 -19.08
C GLN A 405 7.05 1.81 -18.74
N LEU A 406 6.73 1.79 -17.45
CA LEU A 406 5.35 1.78 -16.97
C LEU A 406 4.61 3.05 -17.40
N GLU A 407 5.24 4.21 -17.24
CA GLU A 407 4.67 5.49 -17.70
C GLU A 407 4.37 5.46 -19.21
N CYS A 408 5.29 4.97 -20.04
CA CYS A 408 5.05 4.83 -21.49
C CYS A 408 3.89 3.87 -21.80
N VAL A 409 3.81 2.72 -21.14
CA VAL A 409 2.72 1.75 -21.34
C VAL A 409 1.38 2.35 -20.93
N LEU A 410 1.34 3.11 -19.84
CA LEU A 410 0.12 3.75 -19.35
C LEU A 410 -0.33 4.93 -20.21
N LEU A 411 0.56 5.61 -20.93
CA LEU A 411 0.17 6.60 -21.94
C LEU A 411 -0.59 5.95 -23.10
N ASP A 412 -0.15 4.76 -23.55
CA ASP A 412 -0.77 4.05 -24.68
C ASP A 412 -2.05 3.28 -24.27
N TYR A 413 -2.03 2.62 -23.10
CA TYR A 413 -3.05 1.66 -22.68
C TYR A 413 -3.84 2.06 -21.42
N GLY A 414 -3.45 3.15 -20.75
CA GLY A 414 -3.99 3.51 -19.43
C GLY A 414 -5.51 3.62 -19.39
N LYS A 415 -6.13 4.20 -20.43
CA LYS A 415 -7.60 4.31 -20.54
C LYS A 415 -8.30 2.95 -20.70
N GLN A 416 -7.69 2.02 -21.42
CA GLN A 416 -8.26 0.68 -21.57
C GLN A 416 -8.11 -0.11 -20.26
N ILE A 417 -6.96 0.01 -19.61
CA ILE A 417 -6.69 -0.61 -18.31
C ILE A 417 -7.64 -0.03 -17.25
N SER A 418 -7.86 1.28 -17.20
CA SER A 418 -8.78 1.90 -16.22
C SER A 418 -10.22 1.45 -16.41
N HIS A 419 -10.74 1.48 -17.63
CA HIS A 419 -12.08 1.00 -17.96
C HIS A 419 -12.24 -0.50 -17.66
N MET A 420 -11.18 -1.28 -17.86
CA MET A 420 -11.18 -2.70 -17.54
C MET A 420 -11.19 -2.91 -16.02
N LEU A 421 -10.33 -2.22 -15.25
CA LEU A 421 -10.34 -2.30 -13.79
C LEU A 421 -11.69 -1.88 -13.21
N LEU A 422 -12.30 -0.82 -13.74
CA LEU A 422 -13.67 -0.37 -13.44
C LEU A 422 -14.68 -1.50 -13.46
N SER A 423 -14.68 -2.27 -14.55
CA SER A 423 -15.61 -3.37 -14.73
C SER A 423 -15.40 -4.54 -13.75
N GLN A 424 -14.24 -4.64 -13.09
CA GLN A 424 -13.90 -5.75 -12.19
C GLN A 424 -13.93 -5.41 -10.71
N VAL A 425 -13.97 -4.12 -10.33
CA VAL A 425 -13.97 -3.69 -8.92
C VAL A 425 -15.15 -4.25 -8.13
N SER A 426 -16.28 -4.52 -8.78
CA SER A 426 -17.44 -5.16 -8.13
C SER A 426 -17.26 -6.64 -7.80
N MET A 427 -16.11 -7.26 -8.14
CA MET A 427 -15.87 -8.69 -7.92
C MET A 427 -15.08 -8.96 -6.64
N CYS A 428 -15.67 -9.74 -5.74
CA CYS A 428 -15.03 -10.21 -4.51
C CYS A 428 -13.79 -11.06 -4.84
N GLY A 429 -12.61 -10.69 -4.31
CA GLY A 429 -11.36 -11.46 -4.39
C GLY A 429 -10.24 -10.94 -5.31
N ILE A 430 -10.54 -10.12 -6.34
CA ILE A 430 -9.50 -9.41 -7.16
C ILE A 430 -9.32 -7.96 -6.69
N PHE A 431 -10.20 -7.56 -5.79
CA PHE A 431 -10.37 -6.24 -5.24
C PHE A 431 -9.04 -5.54 -4.86
N GLU A 432 -8.23 -6.17 -4.00
CA GLU A 432 -6.94 -5.62 -3.56
C GLU A 432 -5.96 -5.40 -4.72
N VAL A 433 -5.95 -6.32 -5.69
CA VAL A 433 -5.07 -6.24 -6.86
C VAL A 433 -5.48 -5.06 -7.75
N CYS A 434 -6.79 -4.86 -7.95
CA CYS A 434 -7.31 -3.72 -8.69
C CYS A 434 -6.97 -2.39 -8.00
N VAL A 435 -7.13 -2.30 -6.67
CA VAL A 435 -6.77 -1.10 -5.90
C VAL A 435 -5.28 -0.80 -5.99
N GLU A 436 -4.43 -1.81 -5.83
CA GLU A 436 -2.98 -1.63 -5.87
C GLU A 436 -2.48 -1.25 -7.27
N MET A 437 -3.06 -1.83 -8.33
CA MET A 437 -2.85 -1.37 -9.70
C MET A 437 -3.27 0.09 -9.87
N SER A 438 -4.47 0.47 -9.44
CA SER A 438 -4.96 1.84 -9.53
C SER A 438 -4.05 2.82 -8.77
N ARG A 439 -3.58 2.45 -7.58
CA ARG A 439 -2.65 3.23 -6.76
C ARG A 439 -1.33 3.49 -7.48
N LEU A 440 -0.77 2.48 -8.12
CA LEU A 440 0.52 2.59 -8.83
C LEU A 440 0.39 3.30 -10.19
N ILE A 441 -0.75 3.14 -10.88
CA ILE A 441 -1.10 3.92 -12.07
C ILE A 441 -1.13 5.42 -11.71
N LEU A 442 -1.76 5.77 -10.58
CA LEU A 442 -1.81 7.14 -10.07
C LEU A 442 -0.42 7.68 -9.69
N TYR A 443 0.38 6.87 -8.99
CA TYR A 443 1.72 7.29 -8.58
C TYR A 443 2.66 7.54 -9.77
N SER A 444 2.50 6.77 -10.85
CA SER A 444 3.41 6.79 -12.01
C SER A 444 3.00 7.80 -13.09
N CYS A 445 1.70 8.05 -13.28
CA CYS A 445 1.25 8.92 -14.38
C CYS A 445 0.79 10.31 -13.97
N GLY A 446 0.48 10.58 -12.69
CA GLY A 446 0.13 11.91 -12.17
C GLY A 446 -1.08 12.65 -12.79
N LEU A 447 -1.52 12.33 -14.01
CA LEU A 447 -2.33 13.22 -14.85
C LEU A 447 -3.25 12.51 -15.87
N CYS A 448 -3.14 11.19 -16.11
CA CYS A 448 -3.83 10.58 -17.27
C CYS A 448 -5.24 10.01 -17.04
N LEU A 449 -5.78 9.96 -15.82
CA LEU A 449 -6.98 9.15 -15.53
C LEU A 449 -7.99 9.79 -14.56
N ASN A 450 -8.15 11.11 -14.59
CA ASN A 450 -8.94 11.83 -13.57
C ASN A 450 -10.45 11.54 -13.58
N VAL A 451 -11.04 11.07 -14.68
CA VAL A 451 -12.50 10.82 -14.74
C VAL A 451 -12.85 9.35 -14.48
N ASP A 452 -12.11 8.41 -15.05
CA ASP A 452 -12.40 6.97 -14.89
C ASP A 452 -12.03 6.44 -13.48
N ILE A 453 -11.02 7.04 -12.82
CA ILE A 453 -10.69 6.73 -11.42
C ILE A 453 -11.71 7.33 -10.45
N LEU A 454 -12.29 8.48 -10.79
CA LEU A 454 -13.39 9.03 -9.99
C LEU A 454 -14.64 8.13 -10.08
N VAL A 455 -14.91 7.55 -11.25
CA VAL A 455 -15.98 6.56 -11.42
C VAL A 455 -15.67 5.25 -10.69
N LEU A 456 -14.39 4.83 -10.60
CA LEU A 456 -13.95 3.70 -9.77
C LEU A 456 -14.40 3.96 -8.33
N LEU A 457 -13.97 5.10 -7.79
CA LEU A 457 -14.15 5.49 -6.39
C LEU A 457 -15.61 5.83 -6.03
N LEU A 458 -16.43 6.25 -6.99
CA LEU A 458 -17.87 6.46 -6.79
C LEU A 458 -18.67 5.14 -6.85
N HIS A 459 -18.24 4.16 -7.65
CA HIS A 459 -18.80 2.81 -7.58
C HIS A 459 -18.44 2.10 -6.28
N PHE A 460 -17.28 2.45 -5.73
CA PHE A 460 -16.79 2.01 -4.43
C PHE A 460 -17.67 2.42 -3.25
N GLY A 461 -18.08 3.69 -3.19
CA GLY A 461 -19.02 4.18 -2.18
C GLY A 461 -20.40 3.50 -2.24
N LYS A 462 -20.74 2.87 -3.37
CA LYS A 462 -21.95 2.05 -3.53
C LYS A 462 -21.78 0.59 -3.11
N LEU A 463 -20.56 0.14 -2.80
CA LEU A 463 -20.30 -1.20 -2.30
C LEU A 463 -20.15 -1.13 -0.79
N HIS A 464 -20.99 -1.89 -0.08
CA HIS A 464 -20.94 -2.12 1.36
C HIS A 464 -19.66 -2.88 1.79
N CYS A 465 -18.47 -2.42 1.39
CA CYS A 465 -17.21 -3.03 1.80
C CYS A 465 -16.92 -2.63 3.26
N SER A 466 -16.82 -3.64 4.13
CA SER A 466 -16.49 -3.46 5.55
C SER A 466 -15.01 -3.65 5.85
N ASP A 467 -14.18 -3.79 4.82
CA ASP A 467 -12.75 -4.05 4.96
C ASP A 467 -12.00 -2.72 5.13
N GLU A 468 -11.33 -2.55 6.26
CA GLU A 468 -10.66 -1.30 6.63
C GLU A 468 -9.39 -1.06 5.81
N ASP A 469 -8.68 -2.11 5.36
CA ASP A 469 -7.48 -1.95 4.50
C ASP A 469 -7.87 -1.43 3.11
N VAL A 470 -9.06 -1.83 2.65
CA VAL A 470 -9.67 -1.36 1.40
C VAL A 470 -10.04 0.11 1.50
N ILE A 471 -10.70 0.49 2.59
CA ILE A 471 -11.09 1.87 2.87
C ILE A 471 -9.84 2.76 2.95
N ASP A 472 -8.79 2.33 3.66
CA ASP A 472 -7.54 3.07 3.77
C ASP A 472 -6.84 3.23 2.42
N GLY A 473 -6.80 2.18 1.60
CA GLY A 473 -6.25 2.25 0.23
C GLY A 473 -6.98 3.26 -0.66
N VAL A 474 -8.32 3.29 -0.59
CA VAL A 474 -9.18 4.25 -1.31
C VAL A 474 -8.95 5.67 -0.81
N VAL A 475 -8.92 5.88 0.51
CA VAL A 475 -8.65 7.19 1.13
C VAL A 475 -7.27 7.68 0.72
N HIS A 476 -6.25 6.82 0.74
CA HIS A 476 -4.90 7.16 0.31
C HIS A 476 -4.85 7.61 -1.15
N ILE A 477 -5.57 6.91 -2.04
CA ILE A 477 -5.72 7.30 -3.44
C ILE A 477 -6.35 8.70 -3.54
N PHE A 478 -7.44 8.96 -2.81
CA PHE A 478 -8.05 10.28 -2.79
C PHE A 478 -7.10 11.35 -2.26
N LYS A 479 -6.35 11.08 -1.18
CA LYS A 479 -5.33 12.03 -0.68
C LYS A 479 -4.29 12.35 -1.74
N VAL A 480 -3.83 11.35 -2.50
CA VAL A 480 -2.90 11.57 -3.61
C VAL A 480 -3.53 12.41 -4.71
N ILE A 481 -4.78 12.16 -5.10
CA ILE A 481 -5.48 12.93 -6.14
C ILE A 481 -5.75 14.38 -5.69
N ILE A 482 -6.24 14.54 -4.45
CA ILE A 482 -6.69 15.82 -3.90
C ILE A 482 -5.50 16.71 -3.51
N PHE A 483 -4.44 16.14 -2.92
CA PHE A 483 -3.35 16.92 -2.32
C PHE A 483 -2.03 16.90 -3.11
N LYS A 484 -1.81 15.94 -4.02
CA LYS A 484 -0.52 15.79 -4.74
C LYS A 484 -0.44 16.56 -6.06
N THR A 485 -1.53 17.17 -6.54
CA THR A 485 -1.57 18.07 -7.71
C THR A 485 -0.79 19.37 -7.52
N ASN A 486 -0.39 19.73 -6.29
CA ASN A 486 0.31 21.00 -6.02
C ASN A 486 1.85 20.94 -6.10
N ASN A 487 2.46 19.79 -6.42
CA ASN A 487 3.93 19.66 -6.46
C ASN A 487 4.55 19.63 -7.86
N SER A 488 3.77 19.76 -8.95
CA SER A 488 4.36 20.05 -10.26
C SER A 488 4.56 21.55 -10.42
N SER A 489 5.79 21.99 -10.13
CA SER A 489 6.31 23.30 -10.48
C SER A 489 5.96 23.68 -11.94
N GLY A 490 5.06 24.66 -12.11
CA GLY A 490 5.12 25.57 -13.26
C GLY A 490 4.01 25.51 -14.32
N SER A 491 2.73 25.27 -13.99
CA SER A 491 1.63 25.66 -14.90
C SER A 491 0.52 26.44 -14.22
N THR A 492 0.08 27.47 -14.93
CA THR A 492 -0.84 28.53 -14.54
C THR A 492 -2.29 28.08 -14.42
N VAL A 493 -2.94 28.38 -13.29
CA VAL A 493 -4.35 28.84 -13.15
C VAL A 493 -5.46 27.90 -13.67
N THR A 494 -5.26 26.58 -13.74
CA THR A 494 -6.38 25.66 -14.08
C THR A 494 -6.66 24.53 -13.08
N ASP A 495 -5.92 24.42 -11.98
CA ASP A 495 -6.05 23.28 -11.05
C ASP A 495 -7.22 23.38 -10.04
N THR A 496 -7.88 24.54 -9.91
CA THR A 496 -9.05 24.72 -9.02
C THR A 496 -10.35 24.11 -9.58
N ASN A 497 -10.50 24.01 -10.91
CA ASN A 497 -11.76 23.61 -11.55
C ASN A 497 -12.12 22.11 -11.36
N GLN A 498 -11.17 21.25 -11.06
CA GLN A 498 -11.44 19.81 -10.85
C GLN A 498 -11.96 19.54 -9.43
N MET A 499 -11.44 20.28 -8.43
CA MET A 499 -11.84 20.11 -7.04
C MET A 499 -13.30 20.54 -6.80
N ASP A 500 -13.73 21.65 -7.41
CA ASP A 500 -15.11 22.12 -7.36
C ASP A 500 -16.11 21.10 -7.94
N SER A 501 -15.66 20.25 -8.88
CA SER A 501 -16.49 19.18 -9.45
C SER A 501 -16.60 17.95 -8.54
N MET A 502 -15.61 17.69 -7.69
CA MET A 502 -15.55 16.52 -6.81
C MET A 502 -16.18 16.76 -5.43
N VAL A 503 -16.09 17.98 -4.91
CA VAL A 503 -16.65 18.37 -3.61
C VAL A 503 -18.14 18.01 -3.46
N PRO A 504 -19.03 18.28 -4.44
CA PRO A 504 -20.44 17.89 -4.34
C PRO A 504 -20.67 16.38 -4.19
N LEU A 505 -19.84 15.57 -4.86
CA LEU A 505 -19.94 14.11 -4.80
C LEU A 505 -19.47 13.57 -3.45
N LEU A 506 -18.35 14.08 -2.93
CA LEU A 506 -17.86 13.72 -1.59
C LEU A 506 -18.85 14.11 -0.50
N LEU A 507 -19.45 15.29 -0.61
CA LEU A 507 -20.47 15.78 0.31
C LEU A 507 -21.77 14.97 0.25
N HIS A 508 -22.12 14.38 -0.90
CA HIS A 508 -23.25 13.45 -1.01
C HIS A 508 -22.98 12.14 -0.24
N LEU A 509 -21.74 11.66 -0.19
CA LEU A 509 -21.39 10.45 0.57
C LEU A 509 -21.53 10.63 2.10
N LEU A 510 -21.55 11.87 2.59
CA LEU A 510 -21.85 12.16 4.01
C LEU A 510 -23.34 12.02 4.34
N ASP A 511 -24.23 11.82 3.36
CA ASP A 511 -25.66 11.77 3.61
C ASP A 511 -26.15 10.42 4.17
N GLU A 512 -25.33 9.37 4.07
CA GLU A 512 -25.57 8.03 4.64
C GLU A 512 -24.52 7.70 5.71
N ARG A 513 -24.79 6.75 6.62
CA ARG A 513 -23.83 6.36 7.68
C ARG A 513 -23.24 4.98 7.41
N ASP A 514 -22.46 4.88 6.36
CA ASP A 514 -21.82 3.66 5.90
C ASP A 514 -20.28 3.74 5.96
N ALA A 515 -19.59 2.77 5.37
CA ALA A 515 -18.14 2.78 5.27
C ALA A 515 -17.62 3.95 4.41
N ALA A 516 -18.37 4.36 3.39
CA ALA A 516 -17.99 5.47 2.51
C ALA A 516 -17.99 6.80 3.28
N ALA A 517 -19.01 7.06 4.09
CA ALA A 517 -19.08 8.23 4.95
C ALA A 517 -17.88 8.32 5.89
N ARG A 518 -17.50 7.20 6.54
CA ARG A 518 -16.30 7.15 7.41
C ARG A 518 -15.02 7.48 6.64
N ALA A 519 -14.89 6.95 5.42
CA ALA A 519 -13.73 7.19 4.56
C ALA A 519 -13.58 8.66 4.17
N VAL A 520 -14.69 9.32 3.80
CA VAL A 520 -14.65 10.70 3.29
C VAL A 520 -14.59 11.76 4.39
N VAL A 521 -14.94 11.44 5.64
CA VAL A 521 -14.87 12.37 6.79
C VAL A 521 -13.47 13.00 6.90
N MET A 522 -12.43 12.18 6.90
CA MET A 522 -11.04 12.64 7.01
C MET A 522 -10.61 13.45 5.77
N LEU A 523 -11.02 13.04 4.57
CA LEU A 523 -10.69 13.73 3.31
C LEU A 523 -11.30 15.13 3.25
N ILE A 524 -12.58 15.25 3.63
CA ILE A 524 -13.29 16.53 3.64
C ILE A 524 -12.70 17.44 4.72
N ALA A 525 -12.37 16.90 5.91
CA ALA A 525 -11.72 17.67 6.97
C ALA A 525 -10.35 18.22 6.54
N GLU A 526 -9.49 17.38 5.94
CA GLU A 526 -8.20 17.83 5.40
C GLU A 526 -8.38 18.87 4.28
N TYR A 527 -9.37 18.69 3.40
CA TYR A 527 -9.67 19.67 2.35
C TYR A 527 -10.14 21.02 2.93
N CYS A 528 -11.06 21.01 3.89
CA CYS A 528 -11.52 22.21 4.60
C CYS A 528 -10.37 22.94 5.32
N SER A 529 -9.33 22.22 5.74
CA SER A 529 -8.15 22.82 6.38
C SER A 529 -7.24 23.57 5.38
N ILE A 530 -7.25 23.18 4.10
CA ILE A 530 -6.34 23.73 3.07
C ILE A 530 -7.07 24.72 2.15
N SER A 531 -8.40 24.57 1.98
CA SER A 531 -9.17 25.43 1.08
C SER A 531 -9.27 26.87 1.57
N THR A 532 -9.16 27.82 0.65
CA THR A 532 -9.26 29.25 0.92
C THR A 532 -10.66 29.83 0.68
N ASP A 533 -11.53 29.12 -0.03
CA ASP A 533 -12.85 29.61 -0.47
C ASP A 533 -13.96 29.46 0.58
N GLY A 534 -13.79 28.53 1.54
CA GLY A 534 -14.74 28.24 2.61
C GLY A 534 -16.04 27.53 2.16
N HIS A 535 -16.28 27.33 0.86
CA HIS A 535 -17.54 26.79 0.34
C HIS A 535 -17.83 25.37 0.83
N CYS A 536 -16.82 24.50 0.83
CA CYS A 536 -16.96 23.13 1.33
C CYS A 536 -17.32 23.10 2.82
N LEU A 537 -16.69 23.95 3.63
CA LEU A 537 -17.00 24.08 5.05
C LEU A 537 -18.43 24.59 5.27
N GLU A 538 -18.88 25.58 4.50
CA GLU A 538 -20.26 26.09 4.58
C GLU A 538 -21.29 24.97 4.33
N GLU A 539 -21.01 24.10 3.37
CA GLU A 539 -21.89 22.99 2.99
C GLU A 539 -21.86 21.83 4.01
N VAL A 540 -20.75 21.65 4.73
CA VAL A 540 -20.67 20.79 5.93
C VAL A 540 -21.49 21.39 7.08
N LEU A 541 -21.37 22.69 7.34
CA LEU A 541 -22.13 23.37 8.40
C LEU A 541 -23.64 23.33 8.13
N LYS A 542 -24.08 23.50 6.87
CA LYS A 542 -25.48 23.29 6.46
C LYS A 542 -25.99 21.88 6.77
N ARG A 543 -25.14 20.86 6.68
CA ARG A 543 -25.48 19.47 7.08
C ARG A 543 -25.55 19.31 8.59
N LEU A 544 -24.70 19.99 9.35
CA LEU A 544 -24.73 20.01 10.82
C LEU A 544 -26.04 20.63 11.35
N ASP A 545 -26.54 21.66 10.67
CA ASP A 545 -27.81 22.32 10.99
C ASP A 545 -29.03 21.65 10.35
N SER A 546 -28.83 20.57 9.59
CA SER A 546 -29.93 19.88 8.90
C SER A 546 -30.83 19.14 9.90
N GLY A 547 -32.09 18.91 9.53
CA GLY A 547 -33.03 18.12 10.34
C GLY A 547 -32.77 16.61 10.32
N ASN A 548 -31.74 16.12 9.62
CA ASN A 548 -31.47 14.68 9.46
C ASN A 548 -30.33 14.23 10.38
N ALA A 549 -30.65 13.34 11.32
CA ALA A 549 -29.71 12.84 12.32
C ALA A 549 -28.42 12.22 11.77
N ILE A 550 -28.49 11.54 10.62
CA ILE A 550 -27.33 10.93 9.98
C ILE A 550 -26.40 12.02 9.45
N LYS A 551 -26.96 12.99 8.70
CA LYS A 551 -26.22 14.12 8.14
C LYS A 551 -25.54 14.95 9.23
N ARG A 552 -26.25 15.22 10.33
CA ARG A 552 -25.69 15.97 11.46
C ARG A 552 -24.49 15.27 12.09
N ARG A 553 -24.58 13.96 12.30
CA ARG A 553 -23.49 13.17 12.91
C ARG A 553 -22.26 13.13 12.01
N ASN A 554 -22.43 12.83 10.74
CA ASN A 554 -21.30 12.77 9.81
C ASN A 554 -20.66 14.16 9.61
N ALA A 555 -21.46 15.24 9.56
CA ALA A 555 -20.94 16.60 9.54
C ALA A 555 -20.19 16.97 10.82
N PHE A 556 -20.68 16.52 11.98
CA PHE A 556 -20.00 16.69 13.25
C PHE A 556 -18.66 15.92 13.27
N ASP A 557 -18.61 14.70 12.74
CA ASP A 557 -17.38 13.91 12.61
C ASP A 557 -16.34 14.65 11.73
N VAL A 558 -16.76 15.27 10.62
CA VAL A 558 -15.88 16.13 9.78
C VAL A 558 -15.32 17.31 10.58
N ILE A 559 -16.17 18.01 11.33
CA ILE A 559 -15.75 19.18 12.14
C ILE A 559 -14.80 18.75 13.26
N SER A 560 -15.06 17.60 13.89
CA SER A 560 -14.17 17.01 14.89
C SER A 560 -12.77 16.79 14.32
N GLU A 561 -12.66 16.11 13.18
CA GLU A 561 -11.38 15.87 12.51
C GLU A 561 -10.71 17.18 12.07
N LEU A 562 -11.46 18.14 11.54
CA LEU A 562 -10.94 19.45 11.14
C LEU A 562 -10.32 20.21 12.33
N VAL A 563 -10.98 20.17 13.49
CA VAL A 563 -10.48 20.78 14.73
C VAL A 563 -9.18 20.11 15.18
N HIS A 564 -9.09 18.79 15.06
CA HIS A 564 -7.90 18.03 15.42
C HIS A 564 -6.71 18.30 14.47
N ILE A 565 -6.94 18.29 13.14
CA ILE A 565 -5.91 18.59 12.13
C ILE A 565 -5.34 20.00 12.32
N SER A 566 -6.21 20.96 12.66
CA SER A 566 -5.84 22.36 12.78
C SER A 566 -5.17 22.73 14.10
N LYS A 567 -5.13 21.81 15.08
CA LYS A 567 -4.55 22.04 16.40
C LYS A 567 -3.02 22.28 16.35
N ASP A 568 -2.34 21.56 15.47
CA ASP A 568 -0.86 21.53 15.39
C ASP A 568 -0.31 22.42 14.27
N SER A 569 -1.18 22.97 13.40
CA SER A 569 -0.76 23.83 12.30
C SER A 569 -0.69 25.29 12.77
N SER A 570 0.48 25.91 12.64
CA SER A 570 0.66 27.35 12.88
C SER A 570 -0.02 28.23 11.81
N HIS A 571 -0.86 27.64 10.96
CA HIS A 571 -1.52 28.31 9.86
C HIS A 571 -2.77 29.02 10.35
N LYS A 572 -2.73 30.34 10.22
CA LYS A 572 -3.81 31.28 10.52
C LYS A 572 -5.01 31.01 9.60
N ALA A 573 -5.84 30.02 9.91
CA ALA A 573 -7.21 30.07 9.43
C ALA A 573 -7.80 31.44 9.83
N HIS A 574 -8.52 32.08 8.91
CA HIS A 574 -9.07 33.41 9.16
C HIS A 574 -9.94 33.39 10.42
N HIS A 575 -9.74 34.36 11.31
CA HIS A 575 -10.48 34.53 12.57
C HIS A 575 -12.01 34.37 12.39
N SER A 576 -12.54 34.80 11.24
CA SER A 576 -13.95 34.65 10.88
C SER A 576 -14.42 33.19 10.76
N THR A 577 -13.59 32.29 10.20
CA THR A 577 -13.96 30.89 9.97
C THR A 577 -14.09 30.13 11.29
N TRP A 578 -13.13 30.32 12.21
CA TRP A 578 -13.17 29.73 13.54
C TRP A 578 -14.33 30.22 14.39
N GLN A 579 -14.67 31.51 14.26
CA GLN A 579 -15.84 32.06 14.92
C GLN A 579 -17.14 31.43 14.42
N VAL A 580 -17.27 31.18 13.11
CA VAL A 580 -18.42 30.48 12.54
C VAL A 580 -18.51 29.04 13.08
N ILE A 581 -17.41 28.28 13.03
CA ILE A 581 -17.37 26.91 13.57
C ILE A 581 -17.77 26.89 15.05
N ALA A 582 -17.21 27.81 15.85
CA ALA A 582 -17.54 27.94 17.26
C ALA A 582 -19.05 28.18 17.48
N ASN A 583 -19.67 29.08 16.72
CA ASN A 583 -21.10 29.37 16.83
C ASN A 583 -21.98 28.14 16.54
N HIS A 584 -21.67 27.35 15.52
CA HIS A 584 -22.44 26.13 15.21
C HIS A 584 -22.24 25.04 16.28
N LEU A 585 -21.03 24.87 16.81
CA LEU A 585 -20.77 23.94 17.92
C LEU A 585 -21.51 24.37 19.20
N LEU A 586 -21.56 25.67 19.49
CA LEU A 586 -22.34 26.19 20.60
C LEU A 586 -23.85 25.95 20.40
N GLY A 587 -24.36 26.14 19.17
CA GLY A 587 -25.74 25.78 18.81
C GLY A 587 -26.04 24.29 18.99
N CYS A 588 -25.04 23.41 18.78
CA CYS A 588 -25.17 21.98 19.04
C CYS A 588 -25.31 21.65 20.54
N LEU A 589 -24.85 22.48 21.46
CA LEU A 589 -25.13 22.27 22.89
C LEU A 589 -26.60 22.54 23.22
N GLU A 590 -27.20 23.53 22.58
CA GLU A 590 -28.57 23.97 22.87
C GLU A 590 -29.63 23.13 22.14
N TYR A 591 -29.42 22.88 20.83
CA TYR A 591 -30.38 22.21 19.95
C TYR A 591 -29.82 20.93 19.29
N GLY A 592 -28.70 20.41 19.82
CA GLY A 592 -28.09 19.17 19.36
C GLY A 592 -28.88 17.91 19.66
N GLU A 593 -28.61 16.86 18.90
CA GLU A 593 -28.91 15.50 19.32
C GLU A 593 -28.04 15.08 20.51
N THR A 594 -28.52 14.14 21.33
CA THR A 594 -27.82 13.68 22.54
C THR A 594 -26.38 13.24 22.26
N ALA A 595 -26.16 12.46 21.19
CA ALA A 595 -24.83 11.99 20.82
C ALA A 595 -23.86 13.14 20.47
N ILE A 596 -24.36 14.18 19.81
CA ILE A 596 -23.57 15.36 19.44
C ILE A 596 -23.34 16.24 20.69
N GLN A 597 -24.35 16.42 21.54
CA GLN A 597 -24.26 17.16 22.79
C GLN A 597 -23.24 16.55 23.75
N GLU A 598 -23.11 15.23 23.79
CA GLU A 598 -22.11 14.52 24.61
C GLU A 598 -20.68 14.69 24.10
N GLN A 599 -20.49 14.79 22.78
CA GLN A 599 -19.17 14.89 22.16
C GLN A 599 -18.66 16.34 22.04
N THR A 600 -19.55 17.31 21.83
CA THR A 600 -19.22 18.73 21.66
C THR A 600 -18.31 19.30 22.78
N PRO A 601 -18.51 18.98 24.07
CA PRO A 601 -17.63 19.39 25.16
C PRO A 601 -16.16 18.95 25.00
N ASN A 602 -15.86 17.93 24.20
CA ASN A 602 -14.49 17.48 23.93
C ASN A 602 -13.77 18.40 22.92
N LEU A 603 -14.50 19.05 22.01
CA LEU A 603 -13.95 19.84 20.92
C LEU A 603 -13.73 21.30 21.30
N LEU A 604 -14.66 21.90 22.05
CA LEU A 604 -14.61 23.31 22.44
C LEU A 604 -13.31 23.75 23.15
N PRO A 605 -12.64 22.93 23.99
CA PRO A 605 -11.37 23.30 24.59
C PRO A 605 -10.22 23.51 23.58
N LEU A 606 -10.32 22.92 22.39
CA LEU A 606 -9.32 23.00 21.33
C LEU A 606 -9.46 24.28 20.48
N ILE A 607 -10.58 25.01 20.63
CA ILE A 607 -10.85 26.29 19.96
C ILE A 607 -10.37 27.43 20.87
N ASP A 608 -9.97 28.56 20.27
CA ASP A 608 -9.59 29.76 21.02
C ASP A 608 -10.74 30.17 21.98
N PRO A 609 -10.46 30.31 23.29
CA PRO A 609 -11.47 30.67 24.29
C PRO A 609 -12.25 31.95 23.99
N SER A 610 -11.68 32.90 23.25
CA SER A 610 -12.35 34.16 22.89
C SER A 610 -13.61 33.97 22.05
N PHE A 611 -13.70 32.88 21.28
CA PHE A 611 -14.87 32.57 20.47
C PHE A 611 -15.96 31.82 21.23
N VAL A 612 -15.59 31.01 22.22
CA VAL A 612 -16.50 30.05 22.86
C VAL A 612 -16.93 30.46 24.26
N LEU A 613 -16.03 31.08 25.03
CA LEU A 613 -16.21 31.26 26.47
C LEU A 613 -17.35 32.22 26.82
N PRO A 614 -17.50 33.41 26.20
CA PRO A 614 -18.60 34.31 26.53
C PRO A 614 -19.98 33.69 26.27
N ALA A 615 -20.12 32.98 25.16
CA ALA A 615 -21.35 32.29 24.79
C ALA A 615 -21.65 31.10 25.72
N LEU A 616 -20.64 30.33 26.13
CA LEU A 616 -20.81 29.24 27.11
C LEU A 616 -21.29 29.75 28.47
N VAL A 617 -20.74 30.88 28.94
CA VAL A 617 -21.18 31.51 30.19
C VAL A 617 -22.65 31.94 30.08
N HIS A 618 -23.05 32.51 28.94
CA HIS A 618 -24.45 32.86 28.67
C HIS A 618 -25.36 31.62 28.66
N LEU A 619 -24.98 30.54 27.96
CA LEU A 619 -25.74 29.29 27.90
C LEU A 619 -25.91 28.65 29.28
N VAL A 620 -24.86 28.57 30.10
CA VAL A 620 -24.97 27.99 31.46
C VAL A 620 -25.91 28.81 32.36
N CYS A 621 -25.90 30.13 32.20
CA CYS A 621 -26.74 31.03 32.99
C CYS A 621 -28.21 30.99 32.54
N LEU A 622 -28.50 30.97 31.23
CA LEU A 622 -29.83 31.24 30.68
C LEU A 622 -30.52 30.03 30.02
N SER A 623 -29.81 28.96 29.64
CA SER A 623 -30.42 27.84 28.90
C SER A 623 -31.38 26.98 29.72
N GLU A 624 -32.29 26.32 28.98
CA GLU A 624 -33.27 25.35 29.50
C GLU A 624 -32.61 24.17 30.24
N GLU A 625 -33.40 23.48 31.07
CA GLU A 625 -32.91 22.41 31.95
C GLU A 625 -32.26 21.24 31.20
N LYS A 626 -32.67 20.99 29.95
CA LYS A 626 -32.17 19.89 29.11
C LYS A 626 -30.78 20.14 28.51
N ALA A 627 -30.48 21.35 28.06
CA ALA A 627 -29.19 21.71 27.43
C ALA A 627 -28.11 22.08 28.45
N ARG A 628 -28.52 22.45 29.67
CA ARG A 628 -27.64 22.95 30.73
C ARG A 628 -26.52 21.98 31.17
N PRO A 629 -26.73 20.65 31.31
CA PRO A 629 -25.65 19.75 31.71
C PRO A 629 -24.49 19.73 30.71
N ALA A 630 -24.79 19.69 29.41
CA ALA A 630 -23.79 19.69 28.35
C ALA A 630 -23.03 21.04 28.29
N ALA A 631 -23.75 22.17 28.39
CA ALA A 631 -23.12 23.49 28.45
C ALA A 631 -22.23 23.68 29.69
N ARG A 632 -22.68 23.15 30.85
CA ARG A 632 -21.91 23.17 32.10
C ARG A 632 -20.63 22.33 31.99
N GLU A 633 -20.73 21.16 31.40
CA GLU A 633 -19.58 20.27 31.15
C GLU A 633 -18.59 20.89 30.16
N ALA A 634 -19.09 21.48 29.06
CA ALA A 634 -18.27 22.20 28.09
C ALA A 634 -17.50 23.35 28.74
N LEU A 635 -18.18 24.20 29.53
CA LEU A 635 -17.54 25.30 30.26
C LEU A 635 -16.45 24.78 31.20
N PHE A 636 -16.74 23.74 31.98
CA PHE A 636 -15.76 23.12 32.87
C PHE A 636 -14.52 22.62 32.12
N ARG A 637 -14.69 21.94 30.97
CA ARG A 637 -13.58 21.43 30.16
C ARG A 637 -12.73 22.52 29.54
N VAL A 638 -13.34 23.61 29.05
CA VAL A 638 -12.60 24.77 28.52
C VAL A 638 -11.74 25.38 29.62
N LEU A 639 -12.31 25.62 30.81
CA LEU A 639 -11.57 26.16 31.95
C LEU A 639 -10.45 25.22 32.43
N LYS A 640 -10.70 23.91 32.42
CA LYS A 640 -9.70 22.89 32.79
C LYS A 640 -8.55 22.83 31.78
N HIS A 641 -8.82 22.93 30.48
CA HIS A 641 -7.80 22.85 29.43
C HIS A 641 -6.89 24.09 29.40
N HIS A 642 -7.44 25.28 29.67
CA HIS A 642 -6.70 26.54 29.71
C HIS A 642 -6.42 27.01 31.15
N ASN A 643 -6.26 26.07 32.09
CA ASN A 643 -6.12 26.32 33.53
C ASN A 643 -4.84 27.09 33.95
N GLN A 644 -3.92 27.37 33.02
CA GLN A 644 -2.71 28.17 33.27
C GLN A 644 -2.78 29.56 32.61
N LYS A 645 -3.85 29.89 31.89
CA LYS A 645 -4.01 31.17 31.18
C LYS A 645 -4.90 32.13 31.98
N PRO A 646 -4.34 33.13 32.68
CA PRO A 646 -5.12 34.07 33.50
C PRO A 646 -6.14 34.85 32.67
N GLU A 647 -5.85 35.11 31.40
CA GLU A 647 -6.73 35.84 30.48
C GLU A 647 -8.08 35.14 30.30
N VAL A 648 -8.10 33.79 30.32
CA VAL A 648 -9.33 33.00 30.17
C VAL A 648 -10.24 33.14 31.39
N ILE A 649 -9.67 33.15 32.60
CA ILE A 649 -10.44 33.37 33.82
C ILE A 649 -10.96 34.81 33.88
N CYS A 650 -10.12 35.78 33.51
CA CYS A 650 -10.55 37.17 33.39
C CYS A 650 -11.72 37.33 32.42
N MET A 651 -11.65 36.67 31.26
CA MET A 651 -12.72 36.67 30.26
C MET A 651 -14.02 36.03 30.76
N MET A 652 -13.95 34.94 31.54
CA MET A 652 -15.12 34.36 32.19
C MET A 652 -15.76 35.36 33.17
N LEU A 653 -14.94 36.04 33.98
CA LEU A 653 -15.41 37.03 34.95
C LEU A 653 -16.02 38.26 34.27
N ASP A 654 -15.43 38.70 33.16
CA ASP A 654 -15.96 39.79 32.32
C ASP A 654 -17.29 39.41 31.69
N SER A 655 -17.41 38.17 31.20
CA SER A 655 -18.66 37.65 30.64
C SER A 655 -19.77 37.62 31.70
N LEU A 656 -19.47 37.14 32.92
CA LEU A 656 -20.43 37.17 34.04
C LEU A 656 -20.82 38.59 34.45
N ARG A 657 -19.87 39.52 34.42
CA ARG A 657 -20.12 40.94 34.73
C ARG A 657 -21.03 41.57 33.67
N ASN A 658 -20.73 41.39 32.39
CA ASN A 658 -21.51 41.97 31.30
C ASN A 658 -22.96 41.48 31.35
N LEU A 659 -23.18 40.18 31.55
CA LEU A 659 -24.54 39.63 31.71
C LEU A 659 -25.29 40.22 32.91
N SER A 660 -24.58 40.49 34.02
CA SER A 660 -25.19 41.12 35.19
C SER A 660 -25.57 42.59 34.96
N LEU A 661 -24.86 43.29 34.07
CA LEU A 661 -25.13 44.68 33.69
C LEU A 661 -26.27 44.76 32.66
N ASP A 662 -26.23 43.93 31.61
CA ASP A 662 -27.24 43.89 30.55
C ASP A 662 -28.66 43.64 31.12
N GLN A 663 -28.74 42.80 32.17
CA GLN A 663 -30.00 42.52 32.85
C GLN A 663 -30.49 43.69 33.72
N ALA A 664 -29.58 44.40 34.38
CA ALA A 664 -29.93 45.56 35.20
C ALA A 664 -30.49 46.72 34.34
N ASP A 665 -29.95 46.90 33.13
CA ASP A 665 -30.41 47.89 32.17
C ASP A 665 -31.76 47.51 31.53
N ALA A 666 -31.98 46.23 31.21
CA ALA A 666 -33.25 45.73 30.69
C ALA A 666 -34.43 45.92 31.69
N GLU A 667 -34.17 45.77 32.99
CA GLU A 667 -35.18 45.95 34.04
C GLU A 667 -35.39 47.42 34.41
N ALA A 668 -34.35 48.25 34.38
CA ALA A 668 -34.47 49.71 34.54
C ALA A 668 -35.34 50.34 33.43
N GLY A 669 -35.26 49.82 32.20
CA GLY A 669 -36.14 50.20 31.09
C GLY A 669 -37.61 49.81 31.30
N ALA A 670 -37.88 48.69 31.97
CA ALA A 670 -39.24 48.22 32.27
C ALA A 670 -39.91 49.00 33.44
N CYS A 671 -39.14 49.61 34.34
CA CYS A 671 -39.65 50.32 35.52
C CYS A 671 -40.07 51.79 35.29
N MET A 672 -39.87 52.37 34.10
CA MET A 672 -40.26 53.76 33.80
C MET A 672 -41.77 53.97 33.55
N GLY A 673 -42.61 52.97 33.79
CA GLY A 673 -44.06 53.00 33.55
C GLY A 673 -44.90 52.71 34.79
N LYS A 674 -44.76 53.47 35.88
CA LYS A 674 -45.83 53.78 36.88
C LYS A 674 -45.26 54.60 38.04
N GLY A 675 -45.69 55.86 38.16
CA GLY A 675 -45.33 56.76 39.25
C GLY A 675 -46.05 56.44 40.57
N GLY A 676 -45.29 56.50 41.67
CA GLY A 676 -45.77 56.46 43.06
C GLY A 676 -44.58 56.58 44.03
N PRO A 677 -44.69 57.29 45.17
CA PRO A 677 -43.53 57.81 45.90
C PRO A 677 -42.81 56.72 46.71
N LEU A 678 -41.48 56.73 46.59
CA LEU A 678 -40.54 55.93 47.40
C LEU A 678 -40.63 56.35 48.87
N THR A 679 -41.18 55.48 49.72
CA THR A 679 -41.00 55.55 51.17
C THR A 679 -39.65 54.92 51.51
N VAL A 680 -38.75 55.76 52.02
CA VAL A 680 -37.45 55.35 52.56
C VAL A 680 -37.68 54.46 53.78
N THR A 681 -37.36 53.17 53.64
CA THR A 681 -37.19 52.24 54.77
C THR A 681 -35.72 51.84 54.87
N GLN A 682 -35.25 51.72 56.11
CA GLN A 682 -33.84 51.65 56.54
C GLN A 682 -32.99 50.55 55.87
N PRO A 683 -31.66 50.75 55.78
CA PRO A 683 -30.74 49.79 55.17
C PRO A 683 -30.50 48.58 56.09
N TYR A 684 -30.79 47.38 55.60
CA TYR A 684 -30.24 46.14 56.16
C TYR A 684 -28.80 45.97 55.66
N ALA A 685 -27.84 46.01 56.57
CA ALA A 685 -26.50 45.52 56.32
C ALA A 685 -26.58 44.01 56.03
N ILE A 686 -26.18 43.58 54.83
CA ILE A 686 -25.86 42.17 54.59
C ILE A 686 -24.56 41.88 55.34
N LEU A 687 -24.68 41.54 56.62
CA LEU A 687 -23.71 40.68 57.29
C LEU A 687 -23.74 39.35 56.52
N LEU A 688 -22.64 39.00 55.83
CA LEU A 688 -22.36 37.61 55.44
C LEU A 688 -22.07 36.84 56.74
N PRO A 689 -23.00 36.04 57.32
CA PRO A 689 -22.80 35.51 58.66
C PRO A 689 -21.91 34.28 58.73
N ASN A 690 -21.45 33.73 57.60
CA ASN A 690 -20.80 32.40 57.58
C ASN A 690 -19.31 32.38 57.20
N PHE A 691 -18.59 33.51 57.28
CA PHE A 691 -17.14 33.52 57.00
C PHE A 691 -16.25 33.57 58.27
N VAL A 692 -16.85 33.60 59.47
CA VAL A 692 -16.11 33.86 60.73
C VAL A 692 -15.88 32.60 61.59
N ALA A 693 -16.49 31.47 61.26
CA ALA A 693 -16.21 30.23 61.97
C ALA A 693 -15.39 29.29 61.06
N GLU A 694 -14.13 29.08 61.45
CA GLU A 694 -13.20 28.09 60.89
C GLU A 694 -12.47 28.48 59.60
N THR A 695 -11.42 29.30 59.73
CA THR A 695 -10.10 29.09 59.09
C THR A 695 -9.11 30.10 59.67
N LYS A 696 -8.13 29.62 60.43
CA LYS A 696 -7.02 30.44 60.93
C LYS A 696 -6.04 30.68 59.77
N CYS A 697 -5.63 31.94 59.62
CA CYS A 697 -4.58 32.47 58.74
C CYS A 697 -4.95 32.75 57.27
N PHE A 698 -4.42 33.86 56.78
CA PHE A 698 -4.57 34.50 55.45
C PHE A 698 -5.89 35.22 55.12
N GLY A 699 -7.05 34.61 55.34
CA GLY A 699 -8.35 35.23 55.06
C GLY A 699 -8.56 36.60 55.74
N CYS A 700 -8.09 36.74 56.99
CA CYS A 700 -8.16 38.00 57.72
C CYS A 700 -7.26 39.12 57.14
N VAL A 701 -6.13 38.84 56.50
CA VAL A 701 -5.23 39.90 56.00
C VAL A 701 -5.74 40.46 54.67
N LEU A 702 -6.21 39.59 53.77
CA LEU A 702 -6.88 40.01 52.53
C LEU A 702 -8.20 40.72 52.84
N TRP A 703 -8.97 40.23 53.83
CA TRP A 703 -10.19 40.89 54.28
C TRP A 703 -9.88 42.24 54.95
N THR A 704 -8.85 42.36 55.79
CA THR A 704 -8.45 43.66 56.38
C THR A 704 -7.98 44.64 55.30
N ALA A 705 -7.20 44.20 54.30
CA ALA A 705 -6.80 45.02 53.15
C ALA A 705 -8.00 45.45 52.28
N LEU A 706 -8.95 44.53 52.03
CA LEU A 706 -10.21 44.82 51.34
C LEU A 706 -11.12 45.76 52.14
N THR A 707 -11.15 45.63 53.46
CA THR A 707 -11.96 46.49 54.35
C THR A 707 -11.38 47.91 54.41
N VAL A 708 -10.05 48.03 54.40
CA VAL A 708 -9.34 49.32 54.27
C VAL A 708 -9.59 49.95 52.89
N PHE A 709 -9.67 49.17 51.82
CA PHE A 709 -10.01 49.67 50.47
C PHE A 709 -11.50 50.07 50.36
N LYS A 710 -12.40 49.29 50.97
CA LYS A 710 -13.85 49.56 51.05
C LYS A 710 -14.19 50.83 51.83
N PHE A 711 -13.30 51.29 52.71
CA PHE A 711 -13.45 52.56 53.44
C PHE A 711 -13.00 53.79 52.64
N ARG A 712 -12.34 53.62 51.49
CA ARG A 712 -11.81 54.75 50.70
C ARG A 712 -12.55 55.04 49.39
N ASN A 713 -13.33 54.10 48.84
CA ASN A 713 -14.16 54.32 47.64
C ASN A 713 -15.58 53.75 47.81
N GLN A 714 -16.57 54.64 47.65
CA GLN A 714 -18.04 54.52 47.60
C GLN A 714 -18.75 53.19 47.95
N VAL A 715 -19.77 53.34 48.80
CA VAL A 715 -20.80 52.36 49.17
C VAL A 715 -21.47 51.74 47.92
N ILE A 716 -21.26 50.44 47.71
CA ILE A 716 -21.97 49.66 46.68
C ILE A 716 -23.32 49.20 47.25
N TYR A 717 -24.41 49.76 46.73
CA TYR A 717 -25.77 49.30 46.99
C TYR A 717 -26.08 48.09 46.09
N ALA A 718 -26.33 46.92 46.68
CA ALA A 718 -26.86 45.76 45.95
C ALA A 718 -28.35 45.60 46.30
N VAL A 719 -29.22 45.95 45.36
CA VAL A 719 -30.64 45.58 45.37
C VAL A 719 -30.70 44.08 44.98
N PRO A 720 -31.39 43.21 45.73
CA PRO A 720 -31.60 41.83 45.30
C PRO A 720 -32.63 41.85 44.17
N ILE A 721 -32.14 41.81 42.94
CA ILE A 721 -32.96 41.64 41.75
C ILE A 721 -33.38 40.17 41.67
N ARG A 722 -34.69 39.93 41.64
CA ARG A 722 -35.29 38.60 41.47
C ARG A 722 -35.50 38.39 39.98
N SER A 723 -34.48 37.92 39.26
CA SER A 723 -34.59 37.53 37.85
C SER A 723 -33.98 36.15 37.61
N ASN A 724 -34.33 35.52 36.48
CA ASN A 724 -33.93 34.16 36.07
C ASN A 724 -32.41 33.96 35.88
N PHE A 725 -31.60 34.95 36.22
CA PHE A 725 -30.16 34.98 36.07
C PHE A 725 -29.47 34.52 37.37
N ASP A 726 -28.80 33.37 37.32
CA ASP A 726 -28.09 32.81 38.47
C ASP A 726 -26.59 32.68 38.16
N CYS A 727 -25.82 33.75 38.37
CA CYS A 727 -24.35 33.72 38.31
C CYS A 727 -23.73 32.60 39.14
N ASN A 728 -24.42 32.14 40.20
CA ASN A 728 -23.89 31.08 41.05
C ASN A 728 -23.82 29.74 40.30
N ARG A 729 -24.53 29.57 39.17
CA ARG A 729 -24.43 28.36 38.34
C ARG A 729 -23.02 28.14 37.79
N VAL A 730 -22.40 29.21 37.28
CA VAL A 730 -21.02 29.18 36.79
C VAL A 730 -20.05 29.12 37.97
N LEU A 731 -20.26 29.94 39.01
CA LEU A 731 -19.34 29.99 40.16
C LEU A 731 -19.29 28.68 40.96
N ARG A 732 -20.34 27.85 40.95
CA ARG A 732 -20.35 26.50 41.55
C ARG A 732 -19.39 25.52 40.88
N LEU A 733 -18.88 25.80 39.68
CA LEU A 733 -17.86 24.99 39.02
C LEU A 733 -16.45 25.24 39.58
N ILE A 734 -16.24 26.40 40.23
CA ILE A 734 -14.91 26.88 40.62
C ILE A 734 -14.22 25.95 41.63
N PRO A 735 -14.87 25.43 42.68
CA PRO A 735 -14.22 24.49 43.60
C PRO A 735 -13.66 23.24 42.91
N GLU A 736 -14.42 22.62 42.00
CA GLU A 736 -13.94 21.45 41.26
C GLU A 736 -12.87 21.82 40.22
N TRP A 737 -13.01 22.97 39.56
CA TRP A 737 -12.01 23.46 38.61
C TRP A 737 -10.68 23.80 39.31
N SER A 738 -10.73 24.38 40.51
CA SER A 738 -9.55 24.78 41.28
C SER A 738 -8.59 23.61 41.53
N LYS A 739 -9.13 22.40 41.76
CA LYS A 739 -8.35 21.16 41.92
C LYS A 739 -7.55 20.76 40.68
N THR A 740 -7.89 21.32 39.51
CA THR A 740 -7.22 21.02 38.24
C THR A 740 -6.05 21.96 37.93
N VAL A 741 -5.93 23.09 38.65
CA VAL A 741 -4.88 24.09 38.43
C VAL A 741 -3.57 23.60 39.05
N GLN A 742 -2.49 23.59 38.26
CA GLN A 742 -1.16 23.14 38.72
C GLN A 742 -0.29 24.28 39.26
N ASP A 743 -0.36 25.46 38.64
CA ASP A 743 0.44 26.62 39.00
C ASP A 743 -0.46 27.82 39.34
N TRP A 744 -0.70 27.99 40.63
CA TRP A 744 -1.49 29.11 41.16
C TRP A 744 -0.76 30.44 41.09
N ASN A 745 0.57 30.45 41.07
CA ASN A 745 1.35 31.68 41.07
C ASN A 745 1.16 32.47 39.76
N ALA A 746 0.99 31.77 38.65
CA ALA A 746 0.69 32.35 37.34
C ALA A 746 -0.70 33.01 37.27
N LEU A 747 -1.68 32.51 38.02
CA LEU A 747 -3.06 33.02 37.99
C LEU A 747 -3.33 34.12 39.01
N ILE A 748 -2.77 33.99 40.22
CA ILE A 748 -3.11 34.85 41.35
C ILE A 748 -2.71 36.31 41.12
N GLY A 749 -1.53 36.56 40.58
CA GLY A 749 -1.07 37.93 40.29
C GLY A 749 -2.06 38.72 39.41
N PRO A 750 -2.38 38.24 38.20
CA PRO A 750 -3.37 38.86 37.31
C PRO A 750 -4.77 39.00 37.91
N LEU A 751 -5.24 38.03 38.71
CA LEU A 751 -6.55 38.10 39.37
C LEU A 751 -6.60 39.21 40.43
N ILE A 752 -5.54 39.36 41.23
CA ILE A 752 -5.41 40.46 42.20
C ILE A 752 -5.33 41.80 41.46
N ASP A 753 -4.56 41.89 40.37
CA ASP A 753 -4.48 43.11 39.57
C ASP A 753 -5.83 43.53 39.00
N LYS A 754 -6.60 42.57 38.47
CA LYS A 754 -7.95 42.84 37.94
C LYS A 754 -8.90 43.29 39.04
N MET A 755 -8.80 42.72 40.25
CA MET A 755 -9.58 43.17 41.41
C MET A 755 -9.28 44.64 41.78
N PHE A 756 -8.01 45.06 41.74
CA PHE A 756 -7.63 46.45 42.02
C PHE A 756 -8.00 47.42 40.88
N ALA A 757 -7.96 46.94 39.63
CA ALA A 757 -8.42 47.71 38.47
C ALA A 757 -9.95 47.90 38.45
N GLU A 758 -10.70 46.92 38.96
CA GLU A 758 -12.18 46.90 38.96
C GLU A 758 -12.76 46.70 40.39
N PRO A 759 -12.55 47.65 41.32
CA PRO A 759 -12.90 47.45 42.73
C PRO A 759 -14.42 47.35 43.01
N SER A 760 -15.26 47.79 42.07
CA SER A 760 -16.71 47.68 42.14
C SER A 760 -17.27 46.34 41.63
N ASN A 761 -16.42 45.46 41.08
CA ASN A 761 -16.84 44.20 40.49
C ASN A 761 -17.05 43.12 41.56
N ALA A 762 -18.29 42.97 42.03
CA ALA A 762 -18.68 41.99 43.04
C ALA A 762 -18.46 40.52 42.60
N THR A 763 -18.42 40.25 41.29
CA THR A 763 -18.20 38.89 40.74
C THR A 763 -16.78 38.41 41.02
N ILE A 764 -15.78 39.29 40.91
CA ILE A 764 -14.37 38.97 41.22
C ILE A 764 -14.24 38.58 42.69
N VAL A 765 -14.85 39.36 43.60
CA VAL A 765 -14.80 39.08 45.05
C VAL A 765 -15.44 37.73 45.38
N ARG A 766 -16.58 37.41 44.76
CA ARG A 766 -17.23 36.10 44.93
C ARG A 766 -16.37 34.97 44.38
N PHE A 767 -15.75 35.14 43.21
CA PHE A 767 -14.82 34.17 42.65
C PHE A 767 -13.64 33.88 43.60
N LEU A 768 -13.00 34.93 44.12
CA LEU A 768 -11.89 34.79 45.08
C LEU A 768 -12.31 34.04 46.36
N SER A 769 -13.57 34.16 46.78
CA SER A 769 -14.08 33.40 47.94
C SER A 769 -14.14 31.89 47.72
N TYR A 770 -14.26 31.42 46.47
CA TYR A 770 -14.26 29.99 46.12
C TYR A 770 -12.85 29.37 46.01
N ILE A 771 -11.80 30.20 46.01
CA ILE A 771 -10.39 29.77 45.93
C ILE A 771 -9.57 30.26 47.14
N ASN A 772 -10.24 30.46 48.28
CA ASN A 772 -9.65 31.01 49.50
C ASN A 772 -8.47 30.18 50.03
N GLU A 773 -8.54 28.85 49.92
CA GLU A 773 -7.47 27.92 50.31
C GLU A 773 -6.21 28.15 49.46
N GLN A 774 -6.37 28.25 48.14
CA GLN A 774 -5.25 28.42 47.21
C GLN A 774 -4.63 29.82 47.31
N LEU A 775 -5.45 30.84 47.61
CA LEU A 775 -4.96 32.18 47.95
C LEU A 775 -4.15 32.19 49.26
N ALA A 776 -4.50 31.34 50.23
CA ALA A 776 -3.77 31.21 51.48
C ALA A 776 -2.42 30.49 51.29
N GLU A 777 -2.36 29.51 50.39
CA GLU A 777 -1.14 28.79 50.04
C GLU A 777 -0.13 29.67 49.28
N ALA A 778 -0.60 30.53 48.36
CA ALA A 778 0.24 31.48 47.60
C ALA A 778 0.36 32.86 48.27
N ALA A 779 0.45 32.84 49.60
CA ALA A 779 0.46 33.99 50.49
C ALA A 779 1.46 35.11 50.10
N ASP A 780 2.67 34.69 49.74
CA ASP A 780 3.79 35.53 49.35
C ASP A 780 3.53 36.28 48.04
N VAL A 781 2.94 35.61 47.05
CA VAL A 781 2.53 36.21 45.76
C VAL A 781 1.41 37.22 45.99
N VAL A 782 0.39 36.87 46.78
CA VAL A 782 -0.71 37.79 47.11
C VAL A 782 -0.19 39.05 47.82
N LEU A 783 0.63 38.90 48.87
CA LEU A 783 1.15 40.05 49.62
C LEU A 783 2.08 40.92 48.78
N SER A 784 2.97 40.32 47.99
CA SER A 784 3.87 41.07 47.12
C SER A 784 3.09 41.88 46.07
N ARG A 785 2.03 41.30 45.48
CA ARG A 785 1.19 42.00 44.48
C ARG A 785 0.33 43.10 45.09
N VAL A 786 -0.27 42.86 46.27
CA VAL A 786 -1.03 43.89 47.01
C VAL A 786 -0.13 45.08 47.39
N VAL A 787 1.08 44.82 47.91
CA VAL A 787 2.04 45.88 48.25
C VAL A 787 2.49 46.65 47.01
N PHE A 788 2.68 45.97 45.88
CA PHE A 788 3.00 46.61 44.62
C PHE A 788 1.89 47.57 44.15
N GLN A 789 0.63 47.12 44.17
CA GLN A 789 -0.52 47.95 43.82
C GLN A 789 -0.70 49.15 44.77
N MET A 790 -0.48 48.94 46.08
CA MET A 790 -0.53 50.01 47.08
C MET A 790 0.60 51.05 46.94
N LYS A 791 1.79 50.66 46.46
CA LYS A 791 2.90 51.59 46.19
C LYS A 791 2.67 52.44 44.94
N GLY A 792 1.90 51.93 43.96
CA GLY A 792 1.51 52.66 42.74
C GLY A 792 0.44 53.73 42.95
N GLN A 793 -0.34 53.66 44.02
CA GLN A 793 -1.42 54.62 44.36
C GLN A 793 -0.93 55.83 45.17
N LYS A 794 0.28 56.36 44.91
CA LYS A 794 0.65 57.70 45.40
C LYS A 794 -0.03 58.77 44.55
N GLY A 795 -1.30 58.99 44.84
CA GLY A 795 -2.15 60.09 44.42
C GLY A 795 -3.16 60.38 45.52
#